data_AF-A0A846DES5-F1
#
_entry.id   AF-A0A846DES5-F1
#
_cell.length_a   1.000
_cell.length_b   1.000
_cell.length_c   1.000
_cell.angle_alpha   90.00
_cell.angle_beta   90.00
_cell.angle_gamma   90.00
#
_symmetry.space_group_name_H-M   'P 1'
#
loop_
_entity.id
_entity.type
_entity.pdbx_description
1 polymer ?
#
loop_
_entity_poly.entity_id
_entity_poly.type
_entity_poly.pdbx_seq_one_letter_code
_entity_poly.pdbx_strand_id
1 'polypeptide(L)'
;MSEDSIPKRFREKIKEARKKKLEILDLSNGYRTQPLTNIPEEVFELKQIRVLNLSGNRIYQIPEYISNITNLVRLDLSRNQITKLPQKNFGNFINLIELDLSKNNLINLPESLGELPNLKKLYLSRNQLKKLPVSLGNLYNLTELDLSLNKLNTFPESLGNLSNLSRLDLVGNNLNKLPDFLGNFYKLTELYLWNNQLTHLPESLGNILNLSKLHLWNNQLTYLPKSIGNLSNLTSLDLSYNQLSKLPENIVNLSNLTHLDLSGNPLVVPPPEVVSGGVGAIKQYFRQLRKEGKDYIYEAKLLIVGEAGAGKTSLAKKIEDPQYQLQDNQQSTEGIDVIKWSFPLDSGREFNVNIWDFGGQEIYHATHQFFLSKRSLYTLVADSRKQDTDFYYWLNIVDKLSDNSPLLIIKNEKQNRQRDINERALRGQFTNLKETLATNLKTNRGLEKITDEIKHYIKKLPHVGQELPKTWVNVRQALENDAHNYISLQDYLDICKINGFTRRSDALQLSGYLHDLGVCLHFQDQEESLLYKIVILKPEWGTDAVYNVLDNHDVINNKGKFTRKDLKRIWKEDKYASTRGELLELMKKFQLCYKIPDSKDTFIAPQLLSDNQPYYDWNPSHNLILRYAYPDFMPKGIITRLIVVMHQYIDQQQYVWKSGVILTKDNTKAEVIEYYGKREIKIRVTGRDKRGLLTIVAYELDRIHNSYKRLKYSQLIPCNCSTCKDSQSPHSYPFETLRKFIADKEYTIQCQQSYQMVNVLNLIDDIIDVNKLVSNDQQDSNQSIQFKGDIQKLVLLLSQHGNISGDYSEIMANINDKSQNINISDNATVTNSFAGAFNLGEISGTVANTINQLPSFEPEPDKKQLKELLSQLQSAVLAEDLDDEDKAEALEQIEAIASGLTNSEDGAVKKVVKKAMKILMGTAAALSPTANMVTICKDLPGLISKIF
;
A
#
# COMPACT_ATOMS: atom_id res chain seq x y z
N MET A 1 -0.61 26.59 -53.37
CA MET A 1 -1.61 27.07 -52.38
C MET A 1 -1.18 28.45 -51.92
N SER A 2 -2.10 29.41 -51.75
CA SER A 2 -1.74 30.81 -51.48
C SER A 2 -0.94 30.97 -50.18
N GLU A 3 0.03 31.90 -50.21
CA GLU A 3 0.88 32.36 -49.11
C GLU A 3 0.12 32.94 -47.90
N ASP A 4 -1.12 32.55 -47.61
CA ASP A 4 -1.94 33.07 -46.50
C ASP A 4 -2.38 32.02 -45.47
N SER A 5 -2.07 30.73 -45.67
CA SER A 5 -2.51 29.66 -44.76
C SER A 5 -1.56 29.31 -43.61
N ILE A 6 -0.38 29.93 -43.51
CA ILE A 6 0.64 29.63 -42.50
C ILE A 6 0.71 30.79 -41.49
N PRO A 7 0.44 30.56 -40.19
CA PRO A 7 0.52 31.62 -39.18
C PRO A 7 1.85 32.37 -39.20
N LYS A 8 1.79 33.72 -39.12
CA LYS A 8 2.94 34.63 -39.26
C LYS A 8 4.16 34.22 -38.43
N ARG A 9 3.95 33.81 -37.19
CA ARG A 9 5.02 33.37 -36.27
C ARG A 9 5.84 32.18 -36.80
N PHE A 10 5.22 31.25 -37.53
CA PHE A 10 5.92 30.08 -38.08
C PHE A 10 6.77 30.51 -39.27
N ARG A 11 6.25 31.44 -40.10
CA ARG A 11 7.04 32.04 -41.19
C ARG A 11 8.26 32.80 -40.65
N GLU A 12 8.09 33.55 -39.58
CA GLU A 12 9.19 34.28 -38.93
C GLU A 12 10.26 33.32 -38.43
N LYS A 13 9.87 32.23 -37.75
CA LYS A 13 10.81 31.18 -37.31
C LYS A 13 11.54 30.51 -38.48
N ILE A 14 10.85 30.21 -39.58
CA ILE A 14 11.46 29.61 -40.78
C ILE A 14 12.45 30.59 -41.42
N LYS A 15 12.08 31.87 -41.56
CA LYS A 15 12.96 32.92 -42.09
C LYS A 15 14.19 33.13 -41.20
N GLU A 16 14.01 33.12 -39.90
CA GLU A 16 15.10 33.20 -38.93
C GLU A 16 16.04 32.00 -39.04
N ALA A 17 15.50 30.78 -39.07
CA ALA A 17 16.28 29.55 -39.24
C ALA A 17 17.09 29.56 -40.54
N ARG A 18 16.51 30.08 -41.63
CA ARG A 18 17.21 30.27 -42.92
C ARG A 18 18.33 31.31 -42.80
N LYS A 19 18.03 32.49 -42.26
CA LYS A 19 18.99 33.61 -42.16
C LYS A 19 20.17 33.28 -41.24
N LYS A 20 19.90 32.65 -40.10
CA LYS A 20 20.90 32.31 -39.08
C LYS A 20 21.52 30.92 -39.27
N LYS A 21 21.09 30.16 -40.30
CA LYS A 21 21.51 28.76 -40.54
C LYS A 21 21.37 27.89 -39.29
N LEU A 22 20.27 28.03 -38.56
CA LEU A 22 20.03 27.24 -37.34
C LEU A 22 19.94 25.75 -37.68
N GLU A 23 20.45 24.88 -36.81
CA GLU A 23 20.31 23.42 -36.93
C GLU A 23 19.02 22.90 -36.28
N ILE A 24 18.39 23.70 -35.41
CA ILE A 24 17.17 23.35 -34.68
C ILE A 24 16.04 24.25 -35.17
N LEU A 25 14.95 23.65 -35.63
CA LEU A 25 13.74 24.35 -36.01
C LEU A 25 12.55 23.82 -35.22
N ASP A 26 12.07 24.64 -34.29
CA ASP A 26 10.89 24.32 -33.47
C ASP A 26 9.65 25.08 -33.97
N LEU A 27 8.78 24.34 -34.65
CA LEU A 27 7.46 24.74 -35.15
C LEU A 27 6.33 24.08 -34.34
N SER A 28 6.57 23.69 -33.09
CA SER A 28 5.51 23.20 -32.21
C SER A 28 4.48 24.30 -31.87
N ASN A 29 3.21 23.91 -31.68
CA ASN A 29 2.13 24.85 -31.38
C ASN A 29 1.95 25.10 -29.87
N GLY A 30 2.38 24.18 -29.00
CA GLY A 30 2.31 24.34 -27.54
C GLY A 30 0.94 24.78 -27.01
N TYR A 31 -0.17 24.27 -27.58
CA TYR A 31 -1.57 24.62 -27.25
C TYR A 31 -2.07 26.03 -27.63
N ARG A 32 -1.39 26.73 -28.54
CA ARG A 32 -1.80 28.07 -29.00
C ARG A 32 -2.95 28.01 -30.04
N THR A 33 -3.60 29.15 -30.26
CA THR A 33 -4.86 29.30 -31.03
C THR A 33 -4.76 29.14 -32.55
N GLN A 34 -3.56 28.99 -33.13
CA GLN A 34 -3.33 28.85 -34.58
C GLN A 34 -2.30 27.76 -34.91
N PRO A 35 -2.72 26.48 -34.99
CA PRO A 35 -1.85 25.36 -35.35
C PRO A 35 -1.55 25.29 -36.85
N LEU A 36 -0.43 24.64 -37.22
CA LEU A 36 -0.19 24.21 -38.60
C LEU A 36 -1.14 23.07 -38.99
N THR A 37 -1.71 23.14 -40.19
CA THR A 37 -2.48 22.03 -40.79
C THR A 37 -1.66 21.23 -41.81
N ASN A 38 -0.60 21.83 -42.36
CA ASN A 38 0.36 21.21 -43.26
C ASN A 38 1.77 21.69 -42.90
N ILE A 39 2.79 20.93 -43.32
CA ILE A 39 4.20 21.33 -43.18
C ILE A 39 4.51 22.37 -44.28
N PRO A 40 4.98 23.58 -43.95
CA PRO A 40 5.34 24.60 -44.94
C PRO A 40 6.43 24.13 -45.91
N GLU A 41 6.29 24.43 -47.19
CA GLU A 41 7.22 23.98 -48.24
C GLU A 41 8.63 24.52 -48.03
N GLU A 42 8.74 25.72 -47.46
CA GLU A 42 10.00 26.40 -47.20
C GLU A 42 10.89 25.66 -46.18
N VAL A 43 10.31 24.75 -45.38
CA VAL A 43 11.04 23.87 -44.45
C VAL A 43 11.90 22.87 -45.20
N PHE A 44 11.45 22.36 -46.35
CA PHE A 44 12.17 21.34 -47.13
C PHE A 44 13.42 21.89 -47.82
N GLU A 45 13.53 23.21 -47.95
CA GLU A 45 14.73 23.90 -48.49
C GLU A 45 15.84 24.05 -47.44
N LEU A 46 15.54 23.88 -46.15
CA LEU A 46 16.47 24.09 -45.05
C LEU A 46 17.33 22.84 -44.79
N LYS A 47 18.25 22.55 -45.72
CA LYS A 47 19.12 21.36 -45.67
C LYS A 47 20.04 21.28 -44.44
N GLN A 48 20.24 22.38 -43.72
CA GLN A 48 21.07 22.42 -42.51
C GLN A 48 20.36 21.90 -41.24
N ILE A 49 19.03 21.70 -41.28
CA ILE A 49 18.27 21.30 -40.09
C ILE A 49 18.61 19.86 -39.67
N ARG A 50 18.92 19.71 -38.39
CA ARG A 50 19.17 18.44 -37.70
C ARG A 50 18.06 18.07 -36.73
N VAL A 51 17.36 19.05 -36.16
CA VAL A 51 16.24 18.81 -35.24
C VAL A 51 15.03 19.58 -35.76
N LEU A 52 13.95 18.87 -36.08
CA LEU A 52 12.68 19.45 -36.49
C LEU A 52 11.58 19.03 -35.53
N ASN A 53 11.01 20.01 -34.82
CA ASN A 53 9.86 19.80 -33.94
C ASN A 53 8.60 20.41 -34.57
N LEU A 54 7.62 19.57 -34.87
CA LEU A 54 6.32 19.90 -35.46
C LEU A 54 5.16 19.48 -34.53
N SER A 55 5.44 19.24 -33.25
CA SER A 55 4.47 18.68 -32.31
C SER A 55 3.31 19.61 -31.94
N GLY A 56 2.17 19.01 -31.57
CA GLY A 56 1.00 19.74 -31.05
C GLY A 56 0.22 20.55 -32.09
N ASN A 57 0.44 20.27 -33.37
CA ASN A 57 -0.24 20.92 -34.49
C ASN A 57 -1.49 20.12 -34.93
N ARG A 58 -2.06 20.45 -36.10
CA ARG A 58 -3.16 19.73 -36.74
C ARG A 58 -2.73 19.17 -38.09
N ILE A 59 -1.46 18.75 -38.20
CA ILE A 59 -0.91 18.18 -39.43
C ILE A 59 -1.59 16.83 -39.66
N TYR A 60 -2.21 16.64 -40.82
CA TYR A 60 -2.92 15.40 -41.16
C TYR A 60 -2.22 14.57 -42.25
N GLN A 61 -1.32 15.19 -43.00
CA GLN A 61 -0.55 14.56 -44.07
C GLN A 61 0.93 14.98 -44.00
N ILE A 62 1.81 14.02 -44.27
CA ILE A 62 3.24 14.27 -44.48
C ILE A 62 3.53 14.11 -45.98
N PRO A 63 4.12 15.10 -46.65
CA PRO A 63 4.48 14.98 -48.06
C PRO A 63 5.66 14.03 -48.26
N GLU A 64 5.70 13.33 -49.40
CA GLU A 64 6.79 12.39 -49.76
C GLU A 64 8.17 13.05 -49.74
N TYR A 65 8.26 14.33 -50.11
CA TYR A 65 9.51 15.09 -50.14
C TYR A 65 10.00 15.59 -48.77
N ILE A 66 9.34 15.22 -47.66
CA ILE A 66 9.90 15.44 -46.31
C ILE A 66 11.28 14.79 -46.16
N SER A 67 11.51 13.71 -46.89
CA SER A 67 12.76 12.96 -46.96
C SER A 67 13.93 13.77 -47.54
N ASN A 68 13.68 14.95 -48.14
CA ASN A 68 14.73 15.83 -48.67
C ASN A 68 15.57 16.48 -47.56
N ILE A 69 15.10 16.48 -46.31
CA ILE A 69 15.85 17.01 -45.16
C ILE A 69 16.78 15.90 -44.61
N THR A 70 17.74 15.49 -45.43
CA THR A 70 18.58 14.30 -45.20
C THR A 70 19.50 14.38 -43.97
N ASN A 71 19.71 15.59 -43.45
CA ASN A 71 20.56 15.83 -42.27
C ASN A 71 19.80 15.74 -40.93
N LEU A 72 18.49 15.42 -40.96
CA LEU A 72 17.70 15.25 -39.74
C LEU A 72 18.24 14.12 -38.88
N VAL A 73 18.44 14.44 -37.61
CA VAL A 73 18.82 13.56 -36.51
C VAL A 73 17.61 13.29 -35.61
N ARG A 74 16.74 14.29 -35.41
CA ARG A 74 15.52 14.17 -34.62
C ARG A 74 14.33 14.80 -35.32
N LEU A 75 13.23 14.05 -35.41
CA LEU A 75 11.97 14.50 -35.97
C LEU A 75 10.83 14.21 -34.98
N ASP A 76 10.22 15.27 -34.46
CA ASP A 76 9.04 15.18 -33.59
C ASP A 76 7.79 15.64 -34.35
N LEU A 77 6.89 14.70 -34.61
CA LEU A 77 5.59 14.88 -35.26
C LEU A 77 4.45 14.51 -34.31
N SER A 78 4.72 14.43 -33.00
CA SER A 78 3.76 13.98 -32.01
C SER A 78 2.58 14.95 -31.84
N ARG A 79 1.44 14.46 -31.32
CA ARG A 79 0.24 15.27 -31.04
C ARG A 79 -0.27 16.02 -32.29
N ASN A 80 -0.43 15.27 -33.39
CA ASN A 80 -0.96 15.76 -34.65
C ASN A 80 -2.19 14.91 -35.07
N GLN A 81 -2.62 15.02 -36.33
CA GLN A 81 -3.76 14.28 -36.89
C GLN A 81 -3.32 13.34 -38.02
N ILE A 82 -2.05 12.93 -38.05
CA ILE A 82 -1.46 12.17 -39.15
C ILE A 82 -2.12 10.81 -39.24
N THR A 83 -2.60 10.45 -40.43
CA THR A 83 -3.27 9.16 -40.68
C THR A 83 -2.38 8.13 -41.38
N LYS A 84 -1.40 8.60 -42.15
CA LYS A 84 -0.46 7.76 -42.93
C LYS A 84 0.91 8.43 -43.03
N LEU A 85 1.96 7.62 -43.08
CA LEU A 85 3.31 8.05 -43.45
C LEU A 85 3.53 7.86 -44.96
N PRO A 86 4.48 8.61 -45.57
CA PRO A 86 4.95 8.39 -46.94
C PRO A 86 5.33 6.93 -47.19
N GLN A 87 4.95 6.40 -48.35
CA GLN A 87 5.13 4.97 -48.65
C GLN A 87 6.51 4.65 -49.23
N LYS A 88 7.20 5.66 -49.78
CA LYS A 88 8.52 5.51 -50.40
C LYS A 88 9.49 6.46 -49.73
N ASN A 89 10.78 6.18 -49.90
CA ASN A 89 11.89 7.10 -49.57
C ASN A 89 12.00 7.52 -48.09
N PHE A 90 11.21 6.94 -47.18
CA PHE A 90 11.34 7.23 -45.75
C PHE A 90 12.72 6.80 -45.21
N GLY A 91 13.34 5.78 -45.80
CA GLY A 91 14.73 5.38 -45.56
C GLY A 91 15.80 6.44 -45.91
N ASN A 92 15.47 7.50 -46.65
CA ASN A 92 16.44 8.55 -47.00
C ASN A 92 16.85 9.43 -45.80
N PHE A 93 16.17 9.30 -44.66
CA PHE A 93 16.60 9.90 -43.40
C PHE A 93 17.79 9.15 -42.79
N ILE A 94 18.91 9.13 -43.51
CA ILE A 94 20.11 8.34 -43.18
C ILE A 94 20.73 8.73 -41.83
N ASN A 95 20.49 9.94 -41.34
CA ASN A 95 21.06 10.45 -40.09
C ASN A 95 20.08 10.39 -38.90
N LEU A 96 18.84 9.93 -39.11
CA LEU A 96 17.78 10.02 -38.11
C LEU A 96 18.01 9.00 -36.98
N ILE A 97 18.08 9.52 -35.76
CA ILE A 97 18.31 8.77 -34.52
C ILE A 97 17.01 8.66 -33.73
N GLU A 98 16.18 9.70 -33.73
CA GLU A 98 14.94 9.76 -32.97
C GLU A 98 13.76 10.21 -33.84
N LEU A 99 12.68 9.43 -33.81
CA LEU A 99 11.43 9.71 -34.48
C LEU A 99 10.26 9.59 -33.48
N ASP A 100 9.56 10.69 -33.24
CA ASP A 100 8.33 10.70 -32.43
C ASP A 100 7.10 10.95 -33.30
N LEU A 101 6.22 9.96 -33.34
CA LEU A 101 4.94 9.94 -34.07
C LEU A 101 3.76 9.72 -33.11
N SER A 102 3.97 9.87 -31.81
CA SER A 102 2.98 9.58 -30.77
C SER A 102 1.78 10.51 -30.85
N LYS A 103 0.61 10.07 -30.35
CA LYS A 103 -0.64 10.85 -30.32
C LYS A 103 -1.05 11.34 -31.71
N ASN A 104 -1.19 10.40 -32.65
CA ASN A 104 -1.65 10.62 -34.02
C ASN A 104 -2.79 9.62 -34.36
N ASN A 105 -3.19 9.54 -35.63
CA ASN A 105 -4.24 8.65 -36.13
C ASN A 105 -3.69 7.56 -37.06
N LEU A 106 -2.43 7.14 -36.88
CA LEU A 106 -1.79 6.14 -37.75
C LEU A 106 -2.48 4.78 -37.62
N ILE A 107 -2.85 4.20 -38.76
CA ILE A 107 -3.49 2.86 -38.83
C ILE A 107 -2.46 1.79 -39.21
N ASN A 108 -1.52 2.13 -40.08
CA ASN A 108 -0.44 1.26 -40.56
C ASN A 108 0.86 2.06 -40.67
N LEU A 109 1.99 1.35 -40.63
CA LEU A 109 3.31 1.90 -40.93
C LEU A 109 3.80 1.34 -42.28
N PRO A 110 4.53 2.13 -43.09
CA PRO A 110 5.09 1.69 -44.36
C PRO A 110 6.31 0.79 -44.14
N GLU A 111 6.58 -0.12 -45.08
CA GLU A 111 7.79 -0.96 -45.03
C GLU A 111 9.07 -0.12 -45.08
N SER A 112 9.06 1.05 -45.74
CA SER A 112 10.21 1.96 -45.78
C SER A 112 10.61 2.54 -44.42
N LEU A 113 9.78 2.40 -43.37
CA LEU A 113 10.17 2.79 -42.02
C LEU A 113 11.32 1.92 -41.49
N GLY A 114 11.35 0.64 -41.88
CA GLY A 114 12.41 -0.30 -41.52
C GLY A 114 13.75 -0.06 -42.23
N GLU A 115 13.81 0.91 -43.14
CA GLU A 115 15.01 1.25 -43.90
C GLU A 115 15.86 2.35 -43.23
N LEU A 116 15.49 2.80 -42.02
CA LEU A 116 16.18 3.85 -41.29
C LEU A 116 17.45 3.28 -40.60
N PRO A 117 18.66 3.52 -41.12
CA PRO A 117 19.83 2.74 -40.73
C PRO A 117 20.34 3.07 -39.32
N ASN A 118 20.09 4.28 -38.83
CA ASN A 118 20.66 4.81 -37.59
C ASN A 118 19.61 5.07 -36.49
N LEU A 119 18.36 4.65 -36.70
CA LEU A 119 17.29 4.93 -35.75
C LEU A 119 17.51 4.17 -34.45
N LYS A 120 17.52 4.91 -33.33
CA LYS A 120 17.68 4.38 -31.97
C LYS A 120 16.39 4.47 -31.15
N LYS A 121 15.58 5.50 -31.40
CA LYS A 121 14.37 5.79 -30.63
C LYS A 121 13.18 5.97 -31.55
N LEU A 122 12.15 5.16 -31.36
CA LEU A 122 10.91 5.22 -32.12
C LEU A 122 9.71 5.26 -31.17
N TYR A 123 9.01 6.38 -31.16
CA TYR A 123 7.81 6.58 -30.34
C TYR A 123 6.56 6.62 -31.22
N LEU A 124 5.63 5.70 -30.97
CA LEU A 124 4.41 5.48 -31.76
C LEU A 124 3.16 5.39 -30.85
N SER A 125 3.26 5.85 -29.61
CA SER A 125 2.19 5.68 -28.63
C SER A 125 0.91 6.41 -29.02
N ARG A 126 -0.25 5.94 -28.55
CA ARG A 126 -1.56 6.57 -28.79
C ARG A 126 -1.85 6.78 -30.28
N ASN A 127 -1.77 5.70 -31.05
CA ASN A 127 -2.17 5.62 -32.45
C ASN A 127 -3.26 4.53 -32.60
N GLN A 128 -3.54 4.08 -33.84
CA GLN A 128 -4.53 3.05 -34.14
C GLN A 128 -3.92 1.82 -34.81
N LEU A 129 -2.64 1.56 -34.57
CA LEU A 129 -1.89 0.47 -35.21
C LEU A 129 -2.46 -0.88 -34.80
N LYS A 130 -2.81 -1.72 -35.80
CA LYS A 130 -3.27 -3.10 -35.58
C LYS A 130 -2.17 -4.14 -35.81
N LYS A 131 -1.20 -3.82 -36.66
CA LYS A 131 -0.06 -4.66 -37.03
C LYS A 131 1.18 -3.78 -37.26
N LEU A 132 2.35 -4.40 -37.21
CA LEU A 132 3.63 -3.78 -37.56
C LEU A 132 4.15 -4.36 -38.89
N PRO A 133 4.83 -3.56 -39.73
CA PRO A 133 5.46 -4.06 -40.96
C PRO A 133 6.60 -5.01 -40.64
N VAL A 134 6.88 -5.96 -41.54
CA VAL A 134 7.94 -6.96 -41.33
C VAL A 134 9.30 -6.29 -41.29
N SER A 135 9.51 -5.25 -42.08
CA SER A 135 10.75 -4.47 -42.10
C SER A 135 11.09 -3.78 -40.78
N LEU A 136 10.16 -3.62 -39.84
CA LEU A 136 10.47 -2.99 -38.54
C LEU A 136 11.58 -3.74 -37.80
N GLY A 137 11.68 -5.06 -38.01
CA GLY A 137 12.77 -5.90 -37.52
C GLY A 137 14.17 -5.58 -38.07
N ASN A 138 14.28 -4.75 -39.11
CA ASN A 138 15.56 -4.36 -39.72
C ASN A 138 16.20 -3.14 -39.00
N LEU A 139 15.51 -2.55 -38.03
CA LEU A 139 16.03 -1.42 -37.24
C LEU A 139 17.02 -1.90 -36.16
N TYR A 140 18.12 -2.53 -36.57
CA TYR A 140 19.06 -3.20 -35.66
C TYR A 140 19.66 -2.29 -34.58
N ASN A 141 19.69 -0.96 -34.80
CA ASN A 141 20.22 0.03 -33.86
C ASN A 141 19.18 0.52 -32.84
N LEU A 142 17.94 0.05 -32.92
CA LEU A 142 16.85 0.51 -32.05
C LEU A 142 17.09 0.10 -30.60
N THR A 143 17.10 1.09 -29.70
CA THR A 143 17.27 0.93 -28.26
C THR A 143 15.98 1.19 -27.49
N GLU A 144 15.11 2.06 -27.99
CA GLU A 144 13.82 2.37 -27.37
C GLU A 144 12.69 2.28 -28.39
N LEU A 145 11.65 1.50 -28.06
CA LEU A 145 10.44 1.35 -28.86
C LEU A 145 9.20 1.53 -27.96
N ASP A 146 8.40 2.55 -28.25
CA ASP A 146 7.11 2.78 -27.60
C ASP A 146 5.97 2.57 -28.57
N LEU A 147 5.16 1.54 -28.30
CA LEU A 147 3.97 1.15 -29.05
C LEU A 147 2.72 1.20 -28.18
N SER A 148 2.79 1.87 -27.03
CA SER A 148 1.69 1.91 -26.06
C SER A 148 0.42 2.53 -26.63
N LEU A 149 -0.74 2.14 -26.09
CA LEU A 149 -2.06 2.68 -26.42
C LEU A 149 -2.36 2.60 -27.93
N ASN A 150 -2.13 1.42 -28.50
CA ASN A 150 -2.48 1.07 -29.87
C ASN A 150 -3.53 -0.06 -29.88
N LYS A 151 -3.72 -0.75 -31.02
CA LYS A 151 -4.67 -1.85 -31.18
C LYS A 151 -3.95 -3.15 -31.58
N LEU A 152 -2.68 -3.30 -31.21
CA LEU A 152 -1.86 -4.47 -31.58
C LEU A 152 -2.40 -5.73 -30.91
N ASN A 153 -2.44 -6.83 -31.65
CA ASN A 153 -2.80 -8.15 -31.14
C ASN A 153 -1.76 -9.24 -31.46
N THR A 154 -0.81 -8.93 -32.34
CA THR A 154 0.24 -9.83 -32.85
C THR A 154 1.46 -9.01 -33.24
N PHE A 155 2.62 -9.67 -33.36
CA PHE A 155 3.87 -9.09 -33.82
C PHE A 155 4.46 -9.92 -34.97
N PRO A 156 5.14 -9.30 -35.94
CA PRO A 156 5.92 -10.04 -36.93
C PRO A 156 7.12 -10.71 -36.27
N GLU A 157 7.49 -11.92 -36.69
CA GLU A 157 8.64 -12.66 -36.13
C GLU A 157 9.96 -11.90 -36.25
N SER A 158 10.12 -11.11 -37.32
CA SER A 158 11.29 -10.26 -37.54
C SER A 158 11.53 -9.25 -36.42
N LEU A 159 10.53 -8.91 -35.61
CA LEU A 159 10.70 -8.00 -34.48
C LEU A 159 11.71 -8.55 -33.46
N GLY A 160 11.89 -9.87 -33.39
CA GLY A 160 12.91 -10.53 -32.57
C GLY A 160 14.36 -10.19 -32.95
N ASN A 161 14.59 -9.55 -34.10
CA ASN A 161 15.92 -9.11 -34.55
C ASN A 161 16.41 -7.82 -33.87
N LEU A 162 15.56 -7.13 -33.11
CA LEU A 162 15.90 -5.88 -32.40
C LEU A 162 16.75 -6.14 -31.15
N SER A 163 17.92 -6.74 -31.33
CA SER A 163 18.81 -7.21 -30.26
C SER A 163 19.42 -6.10 -29.39
N ASN A 164 19.41 -4.85 -29.86
CA ASN A 164 19.89 -3.69 -29.12
C ASN A 164 18.83 -3.01 -28.23
N LEU A 165 17.59 -3.52 -28.24
CA LEU A 165 16.49 -2.90 -27.51
C LEU A 165 16.71 -2.97 -26.00
N SER A 166 16.71 -1.82 -25.34
CA SER A 166 16.83 -1.67 -23.88
C SER A 166 15.49 -1.36 -23.22
N ARG A 167 14.56 -0.72 -23.94
CA ARG A 167 13.23 -0.37 -23.44
C ARG A 167 12.15 -0.69 -24.47
N LEU A 168 11.12 -1.43 -24.04
CA LEU A 168 9.95 -1.78 -24.85
C LEU A 168 8.68 -1.45 -24.08
N ASP A 169 7.85 -0.57 -24.66
CA ASP A 169 6.55 -0.19 -24.12
C ASP A 169 5.41 -0.71 -25.02
N LEU A 170 4.56 -1.58 -24.47
CA LEU A 170 3.45 -2.26 -25.12
C LEU A 170 2.12 -2.07 -24.37
N VAL A 171 2.08 -1.11 -23.45
CA VAL A 171 0.95 -0.84 -22.58
C VAL A 171 -0.34 -0.59 -23.37
N GLY A 172 -1.49 -1.04 -22.87
CA GLY A 172 -2.78 -0.62 -23.42
C GLY A 172 -3.02 -1.07 -24.86
N ASN A 173 -2.68 -2.32 -25.18
CA ASN A 173 -2.94 -2.96 -26.46
C ASN A 173 -3.95 -4.12 -26.30
N ASN A 174 -4.17 -4.89 -27.36
CA ASN A 174 -5.08 -6.05 -27.37
C ASN A 174 -4.28 -7.37 -27.39
N LEU A 175 -3.13 -7.43 -26.71
CA LEU A 175 -2.29 -8.63 -26.71
C LEU A 175 -2.89 -9.69 -25.79
N ASN A 176 -3.12 -10.89 -26.32
CA ASN A 176 -3.55 -12.06 -25.53
C ASN A 176 -2.42 -13.06 -25.26
N LYS A 177 -1.32 -12.97 -26.02
CA LYS A 177 -0.10 -13.77 -25.86
C LYS A 177 1.13 -12.97 -26.27
N LEU A 178 2.29 -13.34 -25.73
CA LEU A 178 3.59 -12.86 -26.18
C LEU A 178 4.28 -13.94 -27.01
N PRO A 179 5.01 -13.56 -28.07
CA PRO A 179 5.74 -14.51 -28.90
C PRO A 179 7.05 -14.98 -28.24
N ASP A 180 7.51 -16.19 -28.56
CA ASP A 180 8.71 -16.76 -27.95
C ASP A 180 9.98 -15.96 -28.27
N PHE A 181 10.04 -15.28 -29.43
CA PHE A 181 11.19 -14.45 -29.80
C PHE A 181 11.43 -13.26 -28.86
N LEU A 182 10.49 -12.93 -27.96
CA LEU A 182 10.69 -11.90 -26.93
C LEU A 182 11.95 -12.19 -26.09
N GLY A 183 12.28 -13.48 -25.90
CA GLY A 183 13.51 -13.92 -25.24
C GLY A 183 14.81 -13.54 -25.97
N ASN A 184 14.74 -13.08 -27.22
CA ASN A 184 15.90 -12.62 -27.99
C ASN A 184 16.37 -11.22 -27.60
N PHE A 185 15.57 -10.46 -26.84
CA PHE A 185 15.91 -9.09 -26.42
C PHE A 185 16.87 -9.08 -25.22
N TYR A 186 18.04 -9.71 -25.33
CA TYR A 186 18.96 -9.91 -24.21
C TYR A 186 19.50 -8.61 -23.58
N LYS A 187 19.42 -7.46 -24.26
CA LYS A 187 19.78 -6.14 -23.70
C LYS A 187 18.60 -5.40 -23.03
N LEU A 188 17.39 -5.96 -23.06
CA LEU A 188 16.20 -5.30 -22.54
C LEU A 188 16.28 -5.17 -21.03
N THR A 189 16.12 -3.95 -20.54
CA THR A 189 16.14 -3.61 -19.12
C THR A 189 14.77 -3.24 -18.57
N GLU A 190 13.87 -2.74 -19.43
CA GLU A 190 12.52 -2.31 -19.07
C GLU A 190 11.48 -2.85 -20.05
N LEU A 191 10.48 -3.56 -19.53
CA LEU A 191 9.36 -4.10 -20.29
C LEU A 191 8.02 -3.73 -19.64
N TYR A 192 7.20 -3.01 -20.40
CA TYR A 192 5.90 -2.50 -19.95
C TYR A 192 4.78 -3.14 -20.76
N LEU A 193 3.88 -3.87 -20.08
CA LEU A 193 2.86 -4.74 -20.68
C LEU A 193 1.47 -4.62 -20.01
N TRP A 194 1.29 -3.67 -19.10
CA TRP A 194 0.03 -3.51 -18.39
C TRP A 194 -1.13 -3.08 -19.29
N ASN A 195 -2.36 -3.28 -18.83
CA ASN A 195 -3.59 -3.03 -19.60
C ASN A 195 -3.62 -3.80 -20.94
N ASN A 196 -3.36 -5.11 -20.90
CA ASN A 196 -3.52 -6.02 -22.04
C ASN A 196 -4.47 -7.16 -21.66
N GLN A 197 -4.53 -8.22 -22.47
CA GLN A 197 -5.39 -9.40 -22.26
C GLN A 197 -4.54 -10.68 -22.10
N LEU A 198 -3.30 -10.55 -21.61
CA LEU A 198 -2.37 -11.69 -21.52
C LEU A 198 -2.89 -12.72 -20.53
N THR A 199 -3.00 -13.98 -20.97
CA THR A 199 -3.38 -15.09 -20.09
C THR A 199 -2.18 -15.81 -19.49
N HIS A 200 -1.07 -15.86 -20.23
CA HIS A 200 0.19 -16.51 -19.84
C HIS A 200 1.41 -15.73 -20.37
N LEU A 201 2.59 -16.00 -19.79
CA LEU A 201 3.87 -15.52 -20.29
C LEU A 201 4.69 -16.71 -20.86
N PRO A 202 5.44 -16.53 -21.96
CA PRO A 202 6.26 -17.57 -22.54
C PRO A 202 7.47 -17.91 -21.63
N GLU A 203 7.92 -19.17 -21.64
CA GLU A 203 9.12 -19.58 -20.88
C GLU A 203 10.37 -18.82 -21.37
N SER A 204 10.42 -18.40 -22.64
CA SER A 204 11.53 -17.63 -23.19
C SER A 204 11.71 -16.25 -22.54
N LEU A 205 10.71 -15.73 -21.81
CA LEU A 205 10.85 -14.49 -21.03
C LEU A 205 12.04 -14.56 -20.06
N GLY A 206 12.32 -15.73 -19.49
CA GLY A 206 13.46 -15.94 -18.61
C GLY A 206 14.84 -15.81 -19.27
N ASN A 207 14.91 -15.64 -20.59
CA ASN A 207 16.17 -15.39 -21.31
C ASN A 207 16.58 -13.91 -21.29
N ILE A 208 15.70 -13.00 -20.84
CA ILE A 208 15.95 -11.56 -20.78
C ILE A 208 16.72 -11.23 -19.49
N LEU A 209 17.96 -11.72 -19.38
CA LEU A 209 18.73 -11.70 -18.14
C LEU A 209 19.03 -10.30 -17.59
N ASN A 210 19.02 -9.27 -18.44
CA ASN A 210 19.23 -7.87 -18.05
C ASN A 210 17.96 -7.14 -17.60
N LEU A 211 16.80 -7.81 -17.60
CA LEU A 211 15.53 -7.18 -17.25
C LEU A 211 15.53 -6.74 -15.78
N SER A 212 15.30 -5.45 -15.57
CA SER A 212 15.25 -4.82 -14.25
C SER A 212 13.82 -4.46 -13.83
N LYS A 213 12.96 -4.10 -14.79
CA LYS A 213 11.57 -3.73 -14.55
C LYS A 213 10.65 -4.51 -15.47
N LEU A 214 9.66 -5.18 -14.87
CA LEU A 214 8.62 -5.91 -15.59
C LEU A 214 7.26 -5.52 -15.00
N HIS A 215 6.45 -4.82 -15.77
CA HIS A 215 5.13 -4.40 -15.32
C HIS A 215 4.02 -5.02 -16.16
N LEU A 216 3.14 -5.77 -15.50
CA LEU A 216 2.13 -6.64 -16.06
C LEU A 216 0.74 -6.42 -15.45
N TRP A 217 0.54 -5.31 -14.72
CA TRP A 217 -0.72 -5.08 -14.03
C TRP A 217 -1.93 -5.00 -14.98
N ASN A 218 -3.11 -5.33 -14.48
CA ASN A 218 -4.36 -5.37 -15.24
C ASN A 218 -4.22 -6.20 -16.55
N ASN A 219 -3.96 -7.49 -16.35
CA ASN A 219 -3.97 -8.55 -17.36
C ASN A 219 -4.85 -9.71 -16.86
N GLN A 220 -4.78 -10.87 -17.52
CA GLN A 220 -5.57 -12.06 -17.18
C GLN A 220 -4.66 -13.24 -16.81
N LEU A 221 -3.47 -12.96 -16.25
CA LEU A 221 -2.48 -14.01 -15.96
C LEU A 221 -2.99 -14.98 -14.90
N THR A 222 -3.02 -16.27 -15.23
CA THR A 222 -3.44 -17.33 -14.29
C THR A 222 -2.28 -18.03 -13.60
N TYR A 223 -1.08 -18.00 -14.20
CA TYR A 223 0.17 -18.49 -13.62
C TYR A 223 1.38 -17.73 -14.19
N LEU A 224 2.54 -17.89 -13.55
CA LEU A 224 3.83 -17.42 -14.06
C LEU A 224 4.69 -18.61 -14.49
N PRO A 225 5.47 -18.50 -15.60
CA PRO A 225 6.41 -19.54 -16.01
C PRO A 225 7.50 -19.74 -14.96
N LYS A 226 8.07 -20.95 -14.88
CA LYS A 226 9.16 -21.22 -13.92
C LYS A 226 10.40 -20.39 -14.24
N SER A 227 10.62 -20.11 -15.51
CA SER A 227 11.72 -19.27 -15.99
C SER A 227 11.68 -17.83 -15.49
N ILE A 228 10.58 -17.35 -14.88
CA ILE A 228 10.56 -16.03 -14.23
C ILE A 228 11.69 -15.90 -13.21
N GLY A 229 12.05 -17.00 -12.52
CA GLY A 229 13.14 -17.02 -11.55
C GLY A 229 14.54 -16.83 -12.17
N ASN A 230 14.69 -16.85 -13.50
CA ASN A 230 15.96 -16.61 -14.16
C ASN A 230 16.30 -15.12 -14.28
N LEU A 231 15.33 -14.23 -14.06
CA LEU A 231 15.48 -12.77 -14.17
C LEU A 231 16.21 -12.18 -12.95
N SER A 232 17.45 -12.60 -12.72
CA SER A 232 18.21 -12.26 -11.50
C SER A 232 18.46 -10.76 -11.30
N ASN A 233 18.42 -9.95 -12.36
CA ASN A 233 18.54 -8.49 -12.29
C ASN A 233 17.22 -7.74 -12.04
N LEU A 234 16.10 -8.47 -11.92
CA LEU A 234 14.78 -7.86 -11.73
C LEU A 234 14.69 -7.20 -10.37
N THR A 235 14.44 -5.89 -10.34
CA THR A 235 14.27 -5.09 -9.12
C THR A 235 12.81 -4.73 -8.86
N SER A 236 12.00 -4.62 -9.93
CA SER A 236 10.58 -4.30 -9.86
C SER A 236 9.74 -5.26 -10.72
N LEU A 237 8.76 -5.88 -10.08
CA LEU A 237 7.77 -6.75 -10.71
C LEU A 237 6.36 -6.36 -10.28
N ASP A 238 5.55 -5.88 -11.21
CA ASP A 238 4.15 -5.54 -10.93
C ASP A 238 3.22 -6.54 -11.62
N LEU A 239 2.48 -7.29 -10.80
CA LEU A 239 1.54 -8.32 -11.21
C LEU A 239 0.12 -8.03 -10.71
N SER A 240 -0.13 -6.81 -10.24
CA SER A 240 -1.42 -6.44 -9.65
C SER A 240 -2.58 -6.60 -10.64
N TYR A 241 -3.79 -6.85 -10.12
CA TYR A 241 -5.01 -7.07 -10.92
C TYR A 241 -4.84 -8.12 -12.03
N ASN A 242 -4.41 -9.31 -11.64
CA ASN A 242 -4.38 -10.51 -12.48
C ASN A 242 -5.24 -11.62 -11.84
N GLN A 243 -5.14 -12.86 -12.35
CA GLN A 243 -5.91 -14.02 -11.87
C GLN A 243 -5.00 -15.07 -11.23
N LEU A 244 -3.86 -14.66 -10.66
CA LEU A 244 -2.89 -15.57 -10.07
C LEU A 244 -3.44 -16.19 -8.79
N SER A 245 -3.58 -17.51 -8.77
CA SER A 245 -3.89 -18.26 -7.56
C SER A 245 -2.65 -18.76 -6.82
N LYS A 246 -1.51 -18.87 -7.53
CA LYS A 246 -0.24 -19.33 -6.98
C LYS A 246 0.96 -18.60 -7.60
N LEU A 247 2.02 -18.41 -6.82
CA LEU A 247 3.34 -18.02 -7.31
C LEU A 247 4.24 -19.25 -7.51
N PRO A 248 5.11 -19.27 -8.52
CA PRO A 248 6.10 -20.33 -8.67
C PRO A 248 7.17 -20.21 -7.59
N GLU A 249 7.62 -21.34 -7.03
CA GLU A 249 8.69 -21.35 -6.03
C GLU A 249 9.99 -20.69 -6.54
N ASN A 250 10.23 -20.70 -7.85
CA ASN A 250 11.38 -20.08 -8.50
C ASN A 250 11.46 -18.56 -8.27
N ILE A 251 10.41 -17.91 -7.77
CA ILE A 251 10.44 -16.50 -7.36
C ILE A 251 11.52 -16.22 -6.29
N VAL A 252 11.96 -17.25 -5.54
CA VAL A 252 13.07 -17.13 -4.58
C VAL A 252 14.41 -16.80 -5.24
N ASN A 253 14.56 -17.09 -6.53
CA ASN A 253 15.79 -16.86 -7.28
C ASN A 253 15.95 -15.40 -7.73
N LEU A 254 14.89 -14.58 -7.61
CA LEU A 254 14.92 -13.15 -7.95
C LEU A 254 15.64 -12.35 -6.85
N SER A 255 16.95 -12.54 -6.71
CA SER A 255 17.75 -12.00 -5.59
C SER A 255 17.64 -10.49 -5.44
N ASN A 256 17.66 -9.74 -6.55
CA ASN A 256 17.61 -8.28 -6.56
C ASN A 256 16.20 -7.67 -6.47
N LEU A 257 15.15 -8.48 -6.37
CA LEU A 257 13.77 -7.97 -6.35
C LEU A 257 13.49 -7.24 -5.04
N THR A 258 13.21 -5.94 -5.14
CA THR A 258 12.87 -5.05 -4.02
C THR A 258 11.40 -4.66 -4.02
N HIS A 259 10.76 -4.61 -5.19
CA HIS A 259 9.35 -4.25 -5.33
C HIS A 259 8.57 -5.36 -6.04
N LEU A 260 7.53 -5.86 -5.38
CA LEU A 260 6.59 -6.85 -5.91
C LEU A 260 5.17 -6.46 -5.52
N ASP A 261 4.35 -6.08 -6.51
CA ASP A 261 2.92 -5.84 -6.29
C ASP A 261 2.10 -7.05 -6.78
N LEU A 262 1.29 -7.60 -5.89
CA LEU A 262 0.41 -8.76 -6.10
C LEU A 262 -1.05 -8.43 -5.79
N SER A 263 -1.38 -7.17 -5.50
CA SER A 263 -2.72 -6.72 -5.15
C SER A 263 -3.74 -7.10 -6.21
N GLY A 264 -4.99 -7.38 -5.82
CA GLY A 264 -6.03 -7.76 -6.76
C GLY A 264 -5.89 -9.15 -7.40
N ASN A 265 -5.02 -10.03 -6.89
CA ASN A 265 -4.96 -11.44 -7.29
C ASN A 265 -5.64 -12.37 -6.26
N PRO A 266 -6.28 -13.47 -6.69
CA PRO A 266 -6.87 -14.47 -5.82
C PRO A 266 -5.82 -15.47 -5.26
N LEU A 267 -4.70 -14.96 -4.73
CA LEU A 267 -3.58 -15.79 -4.27
C LEU A 267 -3.98 -16.68 -3.11
N VAL A 268 -3.71 -17.98 -3.27
CA VAL A 268 -3.77 -19.00 -2.22
C VAL A 268 -2.36 -19.34 -1.76
N VAL A 269 -1.40 -19.50 -2.69
CA VAL A 269 -0.01 -19.87 -2.37
C VAL A 269 0.97 -18.83 -2.92
N PRO A 270 1.71 -18.08 -2.10
CA PRO A 270 1.73 -18.13 -0.63
C PRO A 270 0.43 -17.56 -0.01
N PRO A 271 0.17 -17.86 1.28
CA PRO A 271 -0.96 -17.26 2.00
C PRO A 271 -0.94 -15.72 1.94
N PRO A 272 -2.08 -15.03 1.91
CA PRO A 272 -2.16 -13.57 1.92
C PRO A 272 -1.38 -12.89 3.05
N GLU A 273 -1.25 -13.54 4.20
CA GLU A 273 -0.49 -13.07 5.37
C GLU A 273 1.03 -13.03 5.07
N VAL A 274 1.52 -14.03 4.35
CA VAL A 274 2.90 -14.06 3.84
C VAL A 274 3.08 -13.00 2.76
N VAL A 275 2.07 -12.80 1.89
CA VAL A 275 2.10 -11.76 0.86
C VAL A 275 2.15 -10.36 1.49
N SER A 276 1.40 -10.10 2.55
CA SER A 276 1.43 -8.80 3.27
C SER A 276 2.78 -8.52 3.94
N GLY A 277 3.56 -9.55 4.26
CA GLY A 277 4.95 -9.40 4.72
C GLY A 277 5.95 -9.01 3.62
N GLY A 278 5.51 -8.89 2.36
CA GLY A 278 6.33 -8.43 1.24
C GLY A 278 7.27 -9.49 0.65
N VAL A 279 8.20 -9.05 -0.20
CA VAL A 279 9.10 -9.94 -0.98
C VAL A 279 9.93 -10.84 -0.07
N GLY A 280 10.47 -10.30 1.02
CA GLY A 280 11.29 -11.06 1.98
C GLY A 280 10.51 -12.24 2.58
N ALA A 281 9.30 -11.98 3.05
CA ALA A 281 8.40 -12.99 3.61
C ALA A 281 8.05 -14.08 2.58
N ILE A 282 7.70 -13.69 1.35
CA ILE A 282 7.40 -14.64 0.27
C ILE A 282 8.61 -15.53 -0.03
N LYS A 283 9.80 -14.94 -0.13
CA LYS A 283 11.05 -15.68 -0.37
C LYS A 283 11.33 -16.66 0.77
N GLN A 284 11.16 -16.24 2.02
CA GLN A 284 11.35 -17.08 3.21
C GLN A 284 10.39 -18.26 3.25
N TYR A 285 9.10 -18.05 2.95
CA TYR A 285 8.10 -19.09 2.91
C TYR A 285 8.45 -20.20 1.89
N PHE A 286 8.80 -19.82 0.67
CA PHE A 286 9.19 -20.81 -0.35
C PHE A 286 10.54 -21.48 -0.06
N ARG A 287 11.48 -20.81 0.61
CA ARG A 287 12.73 -21.42 1.08
C ARG A 287 12.45 -22.51 2.13
N GLN A 288 11.59 -22.24 3.10
CA GLN A 288 11.19 -23.22 4.13
C GLN A 288 10.45 -24.40 3.50
N LEU A 289 9.48 -24.17 2.60
CA LEU A 289 8.79 -25.22 1.85
C LEU A 289 9.77 -26.17 1.13
N ARG A 290 10.81 -25.63 0.49
CA ARG A 290 11.83 -26.42 -0.21
C ARG A 290 12.71 -27.23 0.74
N LYS A 291 13.11 -26.62 1.87
CA LYS A 291 14.05 -27.24 2.82
C LYS A 291 13.38 -28.32 3.67
N GLU A 292 12.17 -28.06 4.14
CA GLU A 292 11.51 -28.85 5.19
C GLU A 292 10.37 -29.73 4.67
N GLY A 293 9.97 -29.51 3.43
CA GLY A 293 8.81 -30.15 2.82
C GLY A 293 7.49 -29.47 3.18
N LYS A 294 6.39 -30.07 2.71
CA LYS A 294 5.04 -29.54 2.83
C LYS A 294 4.14 -30.41 3.70
N ASP A 295 3.24 -29.77 4.43
CA ASP A 295 2.07 -30.38 5.06
C ASP A 295 0.83 -29.48 4.87
N TYR A 296 -0.32 -29.88 5.41
CA TYR A 296 -1.62 -29.27 5.17
C TYR A 296 -2.39 -29.01 6.46
N ILE A 297 -3.12 -27.91 6.51
CA ILE A 297 -3.99 -27.57 7.66
C ILE A 297 -5.45 -27.85 7.33
N TYR A 298 -6.12 -28.58 8.21
CA TYR A 298 -7.55 -28.90 8.15
C TYR A 298 -8.26 -28.36 9.39
N GLU A 299 -8.20 -27.04 9.53
CA GLU A 299 -8.81 -26.35 10.66
C GLU A 299 -9.56 -25.10 10.19
N ALA A 300 -10.57 -24.70 10.94
CA ALA A 300 -11.29 -23.46 10.68
C ALA A 300 -11.78 -22.76 11.94
N LYS A 301 -12.09 -21.47 11.77
CA LYS A 301 -12.75 -20.65 12.78
C LYS A 301 -14.23 -20.47 12.45
N LEU A 302 -15.11 -20.78 13.40
CA LEU A 302 -16.56 -20.54 13.33
C LEU A 302 -16.93 -19.42 14.30
N LEU A 303 -17.44 -18.29 13.81
CA LEU A 303 -17.88 -17.19 14.66
C LEU A 303 -19.39 -17.14 14.75
N ILE A 304 -19.93 -17.22 15.96
CA ILE A 304 -21.37 -17.12 16.23
C ILE A 304 -21.65 -15.72 16.76
N VAL A 305 -22.38 -14.94 15.96
CA VAL A 305 -22.73 -13.54 16.24
C VAL A 305 -24.25 -13.35 16.27
N GLY A 306 -24.70 -12.24 16.83
CA GLY A 306 -26.13 -11.92 16.93
C GLY A 306 -26.52 -11.30 18.25
N GLU A 307 -27.79 -11.00 18.39
CA GLU A 307 -28.34 -10.21 19.50
C GLU A 307 -28.15 -10.87 20.87
N ALA A 308 -28.17 -10.07 21.93
CA ALA A 308 -28.20 -10.56 23.29
C ALA A 308 -29.39 -11.50 23.50
N GLY A 309 -29.11 -12.69 24.03
CA GLY A 309 -30.13 -13.71 24.27
C GLY A 309 -30.63 -14.44 23.02
N ALA A 310 -30.05 -14.23 21.83
CA ALA A 310 -30.53 -14.89 20.60
C ALA A 310 -30.39 -16.44 20.61
N GLY A 311 -29.58 -16.99 21.52
CA GLY A 311 -29.31 -18.43 21.64
C GLY A 311 -27.97 -18.87 21.05
N LYS A 312 -26.97 -17.98 21.03
CA LYS A 312 -25.64 -18.22 20.46
C LYS A 312 -24.87 -19.32 21.21
N THR A 313 -24.72 -19.16 22.52
CA THR A 313 -24.14 -20.15 23.44
C THR A 313 -24.88 -21.49 23.37
N SER A 314 -26.21 -21.45 23.31
CA SER A 314 -27.04 -22.65 23.19
C SER A 314 -26.77 -23.39 21.87
N LEU A 315 -26.58 -22.66 20.77
CA LEU A 315 -26.22 -23.25 19.48
C LEU A 315 -24.80 -23.81 19.51
N ALA A 316 -23.82 -23.08 20.06
CA ALA A 316 -22.42 -23.51 20.12
C ALA A 316 -22.27 -24.85 20.85
N LYS A 317 -22.86 -24.96 22.05
CA LYS A 317 -22.85 -26.20 22.85
C LYS A 317 -23.60 -27.35 22.18
N LYS A 318 -24.66 -27.05 21.42
CA LYS A 318 -25.43 -28.05 20.65
C LYS A 318 -24.70 -28.57 19.41
N ILE A 319 -23.80 -27.77 18.83
CA ILE A 319 -22.92 -28.19 17.72
C ILE A 319 -21.85 -29.15 18.25
N GLU A 320 -21.24 -28.81 19.39
CA GLU A 320 -20.26 -29.65 20.08
C GLU A 320 -20.88 -30.97 20.58
N ASP A 321 -21.96 -30.87 21.36
CA ASP A 321 -22.71 -32.00 21.90
C ASP A 321 -24.22 -31.85 21.61
N PRO A 322 -24.76 -32.59 20.62
CA PRO A 322 -26.19 -32.58 20.32
C PRO A 322 -27.09 -32.97 21.51
N GLN A 323 -26.58 -33.75 22.46
CA GLN A 323 -27.30 -34.22 23.66
C GLN A 323 -27.34 -33.18 24.79
N TYR A 324 -26.62 -32.07 24.66
CA TYR A 324 -26.58 -31.01 25.65
C TYR A 324 -27.99 -30.53 26.06
N GLN A 325 -28.30 -30.48 27.35
CA GLN A 325 -29.59 -29.99 27.84
C GLN A 325 -29.53 -28.48 28.13
N LEU A 326 -30.47 -27.73 27.54
CA LEU A 326 -30.55 -26.27 27.75
C LEU A 326 -30.94 -25.97 29.20
N GLN A 327 -30.25 -25.01 29.81
CA GLN A 327 -30.54 -24.55 31.17
C GLN A 327 -31.40 -23.27 31.13
N ASP A 328 -32.53 -23.26 31.84
CA ASP A 328 -33.51 -22.15 31.79
C ASP A 328 -32.99 -20.83 32.42
N ASN A 329 -31.95 -20.89 33.25
CA ASN A 329 -31.35 -19.74 33.96
C ASN A 329 -29.92 -19.40 33.51
N GLN A 330 -29.55 -19.71 32.26
CA GLN A 330 -28.24 -19.30 31.75
C GLN A 330 -28.10 -17.78 31.73
N GLN A 331 -27.18 -17.25 32.54
CA GLN A 331 -26.72 -15.88 32.42
C GLN A 331 -26.15 -15.67 31.01
N SER A 332 -26.36 -14.48 30.45
CA SER A 332 -25.77 -14.13 29.16
C SER A 332 -24.25 -14.23 29.22
N THR A 333 -23.61 -14.82 28.20
CA THR A 333 -22.15 -14.82 28.08
C THR A 333 -21.60 -13.40 28.23
N GLU A 334 -20.76 -13.22 29.23
CA GLU A 334 -19.92 -12.05 29.42
C GLU A 334 -18.64 -12.29 28.62
N GLY A 335 -18.34 -11.44 27.66
CA GLY A 335 -17.15 -11.58 26.83
C GLY A 335 -17.21 -12.60 25.69
N ILE A 336 -16.18 -13.45 25.53
CA ILE A 336 -16.04 -14.41 24.42
C ILE A 336 -15.69 -15.79 24.98
N ASP A 337 -16.42 -16.82 24.54
CA ASP A 337 -16.11 -18.22 24.85
C ASP A 337 -15.64 -18.97 23.58
N VAL A 338 -14.66 -19.87 23.72
CA VAL A 338 -14.09 -20.64 22.60
C VAL A 338 -14.26 -22.13 22.85
N ILE A 339 -15.13 -22.77 22.06
CA ILE A 339 -15.44 -24.20 22.13
C ILE A 339 -14.69 -24.93 21.02
N LYS A 340 -13.97 -26.01 21.36
CA LYS A 340 -13.27 -26.86 20.39
C LYS A 340 -14.21 -27.95 19.89
N TRP A 341 -14.37 -28.06 18.57
CA TRP A 341 -15.18 -29.09 17.93
C TRP A 341 -14.39 -29.76 16.82
N SER A 342 -14.41 -31.10 16.75
CA SER A 342 -13.72 -31.85 15.71
C SER A 342 -14.62 -32.90 15.05
N PHE A 343 -14.27 -33.28 13.82
CA PHE A 343 -14.91 -34.37 13.10
C PHE A 343 -13.95 -35.04 12.10
N PRO A 344 -14.12 -36.33 11.79
CA PRO A 344 -13.26 -37.02 10.83
C PRO A 344 -13.54 -36.58 9.39
N LEU A 345 -12.48 -36.50 8.58
CA LEU A 345 -12.53 -36.36 7.13
C LEU A 345 -12.57 -37.72 6.44
N ASP A 346 -13.02 -37.74 5.18
CA ASP A 346 -13.06 -38.93 4.33
C ASP A 346 -11.65 -39.55 4.12
N SER A 347 -10.60 -38.76 4.32
CA SER A 347 -9.19 -39.19 4.27
C SER A 347 -8.70 -39.87 5.56
N GLY A 348 -9.53 -39.93 6.61
CA GLY A 348 -9.16 -40.42 7.94
C GLY A 348 -8.42 -39.40 8.82
N ARG A 349 -8.12 -38.20 8.32
CA ARG A 349 -7.58 -37.09 9.15
C ARG A 349 -8.70 -36.43 9.96
N GLU A 350 -8.38 -35.94 11.15
CA GLU A 350 -9.30 -35.13 11.96
C GLU A 350 -9.35 -33.69 11.44
N PHE A 351 -10.55 -33.10 11.42
CA PHE A 351 -10.77 -31.68 11.11
C PHE A 351 -11.11 -30.94 12.39
N ASN A 352 -10.38 -29.85 12.68
CA ASN A 352 -10.56 -29.07 13.90
C ASN A 352 -11.35 -27.78 13.63
N VAL A 353 -12.19 -27.36 14.57
CA VAL A 353 -12.95 -26.12 14.50
C VAL A 353 -12.91 -25.42 15.85
N ASN A 354 -12.49 -24.16 15.85
CA ASN A 354 -12.64 -23.28 17.02
C ASN A 354 -13.93 -22.46 16.86
N ILE A 355 -14.90 -22.72 17.73
CA ILE A 355 -16.21 -22.03 17.75
C ILE A 355 -16.14 -20.87 18.73
N TRP A 356 -16.23 -19.65 18.23
CA TRP A 356 -16.19 -18.41 18.99
C TRP A 356 -17.62 -17.92 19.26
N ASP A 357 -18.05 -17.99 20.51
CA ASP A 357 -19.34 -17.47 20.99
C ASP A 357 -19.17 -16.05 21.54
N PHE A 358 -19.70 -15.07 20.82
CA PHE A 358 -19.59 -13.66 21.19
C PHE A 358 -20.69 -13.25 22.17
N GLY A 359 -20.33 -12.54 23.25
CA GLY A 359 -21.28 -11.89 24.14
C GLY A 359 -22.21 -10.93 23.39
N GLY A 360 -23.44 -10.77 23.86
CA GLY A 360 -24.45 -9.98 23.14
C GLY A 360 -24.49 -8.48 23.45
N GLN A 361 -23.65 -7.96 24.35
CA GLN A 361 -23.81 -6.62 24.90
C GLN A 361 -23.24 -5.52 23.99
N GLU A 362 -23.90 -4.36 23.94
CA GLU A 362 -23.54 -3.26 23.03
C GLU A 362 -22.15 -2.65 23.29
N ILE A 363 -21.67 -2.70 24.54
CA ILE A 363 -20.36 -2.16 24.95
C ILE A 363 -19.22 -2.87 24.21
N TYR A 364 -19.44 -4.13 23.83
CA TYR A 364 -18.43 -4.97 23.19
C TYR A 364 -18.38 -4.83 21.67
N HIS A 365 -19.23 -4.01 21.05
CA HIS A 365 -19.17 -3.80 19.61
C HIS A 365 -17.82 -3.25 19.14
N ALA A 366 -17.11 -2.49 19.98
CA ALA A 366 -15.76 -2.02 19.68
C ALA A 366 -14.72 -3.14 19.83
N THR A 367 -14.84 -3.99 20.86
CA THR A 367 -13.89 -5.08 21.14
C THR A 367 -14.05 -6.24 20.16
N HIS A 368 -15.28 -6.61 19.79
CA HIS A 368 -15.55 -7.73 18.89
C HIS A 368 -14.95 -7.55 17.51
N GLN A 369 -14.86 -6.32 17.02
CA GLN A 369 -14.26 -6.01 15.72
C GLN A 369 -12.80 -6.50 15.60
N PHE A 370 -12.06 -6.59 16.71
CA PHE A 370 -10.69 -7.09 16.72
C PHE A 370 -10.59 -8.61 16.54
N PHE A 371 -11.69 -9.34 16.77
CA PHE A 371 -11.73 -10.80 16.68
C PHE A 371 -12.47 -11.28 15.43
N LEU A 372 -13.13 -10.37 14.69
CA LEU A 372 -13.68 -10.67 13.38
C LEU A 372 -12.52 -10.74 12.37
N SER A 373 -12.28 -11.93 11.84
CA SER A 373 -11.16 -12.23 10.95
C SER A 373 -11.64 -12.76 9.61
N LYS A 374 -10.75 -12.70 8.61
CA LYS A 374 -10.97 -13.36 7.32
C LYS A 374 -11.01 -14.87 7.49
N ARG A 375 -11.30 -15.59 6.40
CA ARG A 375 -11.12 -17.05 6.30
C ARG A 375 -11.89 -17.82 7.39
N SER A 376 -13.00 -17.27 7.85
CA SER A 376 -13.82 -17.85 8.91
C SER A 376 -15.21 -18.17 8.37
N LEU A 377 -15.96 -19.05 9.03
CA LEU A 377 -17.40 -19.18 8.79
C LEU A 377 -18.15 -18.32 9.82
N TYR A 378 -19.09 -17.51 9.36
CA TYR A 378 -19.94 -16.71 10.24
C TYR A 378 -21.33 -17.30 10.33
N THR A 379 -21.87 -17.27 11.54
CA THR A 379 -23.23 -17.68 11.84
C THR A 379 -23.93 -16.57 12.60
N LEU A 380 -24.94 -15.95 11.98
CA LEU A 380 -25.78 -14.94 12.61
C LEU A 380 -27.03 -15.60 13.20
N VAL A 381 -27.13 -15.63 14.53
CA VAL A 381 -28.28 -16.19 15.24
C VAL A 381 -29.33 -15.11 15.47
N ALA A 382 -30.55 -15.38 14.99
CA ALA A 382 -31.68 -14.49 14.98
C ALA A 382 -32.81 -15.06 15.85
N ASP A 383 -33.24 -14.34 16.89
CA ASP A 383 -34.44 -14.68 17.69
C ASP A 383 -35.68 -13.95 17.17
N SER A 384 -36.85 -14.47 17.53
CA SER A 384 -38.21 -14.06 17.14
C SER A 384 -38.79 -12.91 17.98
N ARG A 385 -38.05 -12.32 18.94
CA ARG A 385 -38.65 -11.52 20.04
C ARG A 385 -38.37 -10.01 20.09
N LYS A 386 -37.58 -9.38 19.21
CA LYS A 386 -37.26 -7.93 19.31
C LYS A 386 -37.02 -7.23 17.96
N GLN A 387 -37.00 -5.89 18.01
CA GLN A 387 -36.76 -4.96 16.89
C GLN A 387 -35.49 -5.33 16.10
N ASP A 388 -35.58 -5.37 14.76
CA ASP A 388 -34.53 -5.84 13.84
C ASP A 388 -33.22 -5.00 13.78
N THR A 389 -33.06 -3.98 14.63
CA THR A 389 -31.93 -3.03 14.52
C THR A 389 -30.56 -3.69 14.71
N ASP A 390 -30.44 -4.62 15.65
CA ASP A 390 -29.17 -5.30 15.93
C ASP A 390 -28.86 -6.42 14.92
N PHE A 391 -29.90 -7.08 14.38
CA PHE A 391 -29.76 -8.03 13.27
C PHE A 391 -29.09 -7.41 12.03
N TYR A 392 -29.61 -6.28 11.53
CA TYR A 392 -29.01 -5.60 10.37
C TYR A 392 -27.64 -5.00 10.70
N TYR A 393 -27.43 -4.56 11.95
CA TYR A 393 -26.10 -4.11 12.39
C TYR A 393 -25.06 -5.23 12.24
N TRP A 394 -25.34 -6.44 12.76
CA TRP A 394 -24.42 -7.57 12.67
C TRP A 394 -24.18 -8.02 11.22
N LEU A 395 -25.21 -8.04 10.37
CA LEU A 395 -25.03 -8.32 8.94
C LEU A 395 -24.04 -7.36 8.28
N ASN A 396 -24.21 -6.05 8.52
CA ASN A 396 -23.31 -5.04 7.97
C ASN A 396 -21.89 -5.16 8.56
N ILE A 397 -21.75 -5.38 9.86
CA ILE A 397 -20.44 -5.55 10.50
C ILE A 397 -19.70 -6.75 9.93
N VAL A 398 -20.36 -7.89 9.77
CA VAL A 398 -19.76 -9.08 9.14
C VAL A 398 -19.36 -8.77 7.70
N ASP A 399 -20.22 -8.14 6.89
CA ASP A 399 -19.87 -7.74 5.52
C ASP A 399 -18.61 -6.84 5.46
N LYS A 400 -18.50 -5.86 6.36
CA LYS A 400 -17.39 -4.88 6.36
C LYS A 400 -16.09 -5.39 6.96
N LEU A 401 -16.12 -6.38 7.85
CA LEU A 401 -14.92 -6.83 8.57
C LEU A 401 -14.48 -8.25 8.21
N SER A 402 -15.35 -9.09 7.65
CA SER A 402 -15.04 -10.50 7.36
C SER A 402 -14.38 -10.76 6.00
N ASP A 403 -14.23 -9.72 5.16
CA ASP A 403 -13.68 -9.83 3.81
C ASP A 403 -14.41 -10.84 2.92
N ASN A 404 -15.75 -10.81 2.94
CA ASN A 404 -16.64 -11.71 2.18
C ASN A 404 -16.53 -13.19 2.60
N SER A 405 -16.12 -13.45 3.85
CA SER A 405 -16.21 -14.78 4.45
C SER A 405 -17.66 -15.28 4.48
N PRO A 406 -17.91 -16.58 4.25
CA PRO A 406 -19.26 -17.13 4.15
C PRO A 406 -20.06 -16.88 5.43
N LEU A 407 -21.35 -16.55 5.25
CA LEU A 407 -22.28 -16.25 6.33
C LEU A 407 -23.53 -17.13 6.24
N LEU A 408 -23.94 -17.72 7.36
CA LEU A 408 -25.19 -18.44 7.54
C LEU A 408 -26.09 -17.66 8.51
N ILE A 409 -27.38 -17.56 8.21
CA ILE A 409 -28.37 -17.02 9.14
C ILE A 409 -29.10 -18.19 9.80
N ILE A 410 -29.13 -18.22 11.13
CA ILE A 410 -29.84 -19.24 11.90
C ILE A 410 -31.01 -18.59 12.66
N LYS A 411 -32.21 -18.94 12.24
CA LYS A 411 -33.48 -18.52 12.84
C LYS A 411 -33.78 -19.43 14.02
N ASN A 412 -33.54 -18.96 15.24
CA ASN A 412 -33.85 -19.68 16.46
C ASN A 412 -35.33 -19.47 16.83
N GLU A 413 -36.19 -20.38 16.39
CA GLU A 413 -37.65 -20.35 16.56
C GLU A 413 -38.05 -20.86 17.94
N LYS A 414 -37.69 -20.10 18.98
CA LYS A 414 -38.06 -20.41 20.37
C LYS A 414 -39.58 -20.51 20.48
N GLN A 415 -40.07 -21.56 21.14
CA GLN A 415 -41.50 -21.85 21.27
C GLN A 415 -42.22 -22.03 19.91
N ASN A 416 -41.50 -22.42 18.84
CA ASN A 416 -42.03 -22.58 17.48
C ASN A 416 -42.60 -21.29 16.86
N ARG A 417 -42.15 -20.12 17.32
CA ARG A 417 -42.47 -18.85 16.66
C ARG A 417 -41.57 -18.69 15.45
N GLN A 418 -42.17 -18.67 14.26
CA GLN A 418 -41.45 -18.45 13.02
C GLN A 418 -41.03 -16.99 12.91
N ARG A 419 -39.81 -16.76 12.41
CA ARG A 419 -39.31 -15.43 12.02
C ARG A 419 -39.26 -15.37 10.51
N ASP A 420 -40.02 -14.46 9.93
CA ASP A 420 -39.93 -14.17 8.49
C ASP A 420 -38.76 -13.22 8.23
N ILE A 421 -37.94 -13.55 7.25
CA ILE A 421 -36.78 -12.75 6.82
C ILE A 421 -36.83 -12.69 5.30
N ASN A 422 -36.75 -11.49 4.72
CA ASN A 422 -36.74 -11.33 3.28
C ASN A 422 -35.39 -11.77 2.68
N GLU A 423 -35.21 -13.08 2.53
CA GLU A 423 -33.98 -13.71 2.05
C GLU A 423 -33.59 -13.22 0.64
N ARG A 424 -34.58 -12.93 -0.21
CA ARG A 424 -34.33 -12.44 -1.58
C ARG A 424 -33.69 -11.06 -1.57
N ALA A 425 -34.15 -10.15 -0.72
CA ALA A 425 -33.55 -8.83 -0.56
C ALA A 425 -32.13 -8.93 0.04
N LEU A 426 -31.97 -9.76 1.08
CA LEU A 426 -30.68 -9.93 1.75
C LEU A 426 -29.62 -10.53 0.82
N ARG A 427 -29.94 -11.56 0.02
CA ARG A 427 -28.99 -12.16 -0.93
C ARG A 427 -28.56 -11.19 -2.03
N GLY A 428 -29.39 -10.21 -2.37
CA GLY A 428 -29.02 -9.13 -3.29
C GLY A 428 -28.05 -8.11 -2.69
N GLN A 429 -28.11 -7.91 -1.37
CA GLN A 429 -27.27 -6.95 -0.64
C GLN A 429 -25.96 -7.56 -0.11
N PHE A 430 -26.01 -8.82 0.35
CA PHE A 430 -24.92 -9.51 1.03
C PHE A 430 -24.46 -10.73 0.21
N THR A 431 -23.42 -10.56 -0.61
CA THR A 431 -22.90 -11.61 -1.51
C THR A 431 -22.29 -12.81 -0.78
N ASN A 432 -21.92 -12.62 0.48
CA ASN A 432 -21.37 -13.65 1.35
C ASN A 432 -22.46 -14.48 2.06
N LEU A 433 -23.73 -14.06 2.05
CA LEU A 433 -24.83 -14.83 2.63
C LEU A 433 -25.07 -16.10 1.81
N LYS A 434 -24.84 -17.26 2.44
CA LYS A 434 -24.94 -18.58 1.79
C LYS A 434 -26.25 -19.28 2.08
N GLU A 435 -26.63 -19.41 3.34
CA GLU A 435 -27.85 -20.11 3.75
C GLU A 435 -28.64 -19.37 4.82
N THR A 436 -29.93 -19.64 4.87
CA THR A 436 -30.83 -19.22 5.97
C THR A 436 -31.57 -20.46 6.47
N LEU A 437 -31.29 -20.83 7.71
CA LEU A 437 -31.72 -22.09 8.32
C LEU A 437 -32.59 -21.81 9.53
N ALA A 438 -33.61 -22.63 9.76
CA ALA A 438 -34.47 -22.52 10.93
C ALA A 438 -34.23 -23.68 11.89
N THR A 439 -34.21 -23.38 13.19
CA THR A 439 -34.03 -24.39 14.23
C THR A 439 -34.88 -24.09 15.45
N ASN A 440 -35.19 -25.14 16.21
CA ASN A 440 -35.63 -25.00 17.59
C ASN A 440 -34.65 -25.78 18.48
N LEU A 441 -33.72 -25.04 19.09
CA LEU A 441 -32.63 -25.59 19.92
C LEU A 441 -33.12 -26.42 21.12
N LYS A 442 -34.37 -26.24 21.58
CA LYS A 442 -34.96 -27.05 22.66
C LYS A 442 -35.32 -28.46 22.19
N THR A 443 -35.70 -28.60 20.92
CA THR A 443 -36.15 -29.87 20.32
C THR A 443 -35.11 -30.48 19.38
N ASN A 444 -33.99 -29.81 19.16
CA ASN A 444 -32.99 -30.11 18.11
C ASN A 444 -33.54 -30.14 16.67
N ARG A 445 -34.78 -29.71 16.42
CA ARG A 445 -35.36 -29.64 15.07
C ARG A 445 -34.47 -28.77 14.17
N GLY A 446 -33.96 -29.32 13.08
CA GLY A 446 -33.13 -28.62 12.10
C GLY A 446 -31.65 -28.47 12.48
N LEU A 447 -31.23 -28.93 13.67
CA LEU A 447 -29.84 -28.85 14.12
C LEU A 447 -28.90 -29.67 13.23
N GLU A 448 -29.30 -30.88 12.81
CA GLU A 448 -28.49 -31.75 11.94
C GLU A 448 -28.16 -31.05 10.61
N LYS A 449 -29.18 -30.50 9.94
CA LYS A 449 -28.99 -29.71 8.71
C LYS A 449 -28.06 -28.52 8.92
N ILE A 450 -28.17 -27.80 10.04
CA ILE A 450 -27.27 -26.70 10.39
C ILE A 450 -25.83 -27.20 10.50
N THR A 451 -25.60 -28.29 11.22
CA THR A 451 -24.27 -28.87 11.40
C THR A 451 -23.68 -29.32 10.06
N ASP A 452 -24.48 -29.90 9.17
CA ASP A 452 -24.02 -30.33 7.84
C ASP A 452 -23.64 -29.15 6.94
N GLU A 453 -24.45 -28.09 6.92
CA GLU A 453 -24.12 -26.86 6.18
C GLU A 453 -22.87 -26.18 6.74
N ILE A 454 -22.71 -26.15 8.08
CA ILE A 454 -21.50 -25.65 8.73
C ILE A 454 -20.28 -26.46 8.25
N LYS A 455 -20.34 -27.80 8.29
CA LYS A 455 -19.25 -28.67 7.78
C LYS A 455 -18.96 -28.41 6.31
N HIS A 456 -20.00 -28.23 5.49
CA HIS A 456 -19.87 -27.98 4.05
C HIS A 456 -19.09 -26.70 3.76
N TYR A 457 -19.45 -25.59 4.40
CA TYR A 457 -18.80 -24.30 4.15
C TYR A 457 -17.43 -24.18 4.81
N ILE A 458 -17.24 -24.74 6.01
CA ILE A 458 -15.93 -24.75 6.68
C ILE A 458 -14.88 -25.50 5.85
N LYS A 459 -15.21 -26.67 5.31
CA LYS A 459 -14.30 -27.45 4.44
C LYS A 459 -13.87 -26.71 3.17
N LYS A 460 -14.64 -25.71 2.73
CA LYS A 460 -14.40 -24.91 1.52
C LYS A 460 -13.70 -23.58 1.80
N LEU A 461 -13.32 -23.30 3.05
CA LEU A 461 -12.61 -22.07 3.38
C LEU A 461 -11.23 -22.04 2.67
N PRO A 462 -10.75 -20.87 2.21
CA PRO A 462 -9.60 -20.81 1.30
C PRO A 462 -8.27 -21.36 1.82
N HIS A 463 -8.10 -21.43 3.14
CA HIS A 463 -6.89 -21.89 3.82
C HIS A 463 -6.93 -23.38 4.16
N VAL A 464 -8.11 -24.00 4.11
CA VAL A 464 -8.27 -25.43 4.41
C VAL A 464 -7.67 -26.25 3.28
N GLY A 465 -6.80 -27.18 3.63
CA GLY A 465 -6.03 -27.98 2.68
C GLY A 465 -4.93 -27.18 1.97
N GLN A 466 -4.52 -26.03 2.50
CA GLN A 466 -3.43 -25.24 1.96
C GLN A 466 -2.07 -25.88 2.28
N GLU A 467 -1.13 -25.83 1.33
CA GLU A 467 0.27 -26.24 1.51
C GLU A 467 1.01 -25.26 2.41
N LEU A 468 1.65 -25.76 3.47
CA LEU A 468 2.48 -24.99 4.41
C LEU A 468 3.77 -25.74 4.73
N PRO A 469 4.84 -25.04 5.15
CA PRO A 469 6.04 -25.70 5.64
C PRO A 469 5.70 -26.66 6.80
N LYS A 470 6.30 -27.85 6.78
CA LYS A 470 6.03 -28.87 7.81
C LYS A 470 6.35 -28.38 9.22
N THR A 471 7.40 -27.59 9.38
CA THR A 471 7.79 -26.97 10.66
C THR A 471 6.72 -26.05 11.23
N TRP A 472 5.99 -25.32 10.37
CA TRP A 472 4.91 -24.43 10.80
C TRP A 472 3.77 -25.22 11.45
N VAL A 473 3.43 -26.37 10.87
CA VAL A 473 2.40 -27.26 11.42
C VAL A 473 2.83 -27.84 12.77
N ASN A 474 4.09 -28.25 12.89
CA ASN A 474 4.64 -28.78 14.16
C ASN A 474 4.64 -27.73 15.27
N VAL A 475 5.16 -26.51 15.01
CA VAL A 475 5.17 -25.42 16.00
C VAL A 475 3.74 -25.07 16.41
N ARG A 476 2.82 -24.94 15.45
CA ARG A 476 1.41 -24.68 15.75
C ARG A 476 0.84 -25.71 16.72
N GLN A 477 1.03 -27.00 16.43
CA GLN A 477 0.54 -28.08 17.29
C GLN A 477 1.18 -28.03 18.69
N ALA A 478 2.45 -27.63 18.79
CA ALA A 478 3.11 -27.43 20.08
C ALA A 478 2.47 -26.28 20.88
N LEU A 479 2.16 -25.15 20.23
CA LEU A 479 1.52 -24.00 20.88
C LEU A 479 0.08 -24.30 21.33
N GLU A 480 -0.69 -25.03 20.52
CA GLU A 480 -2.09 -25.37 20.85
C GLU A 480 -2.21 -26.36 22.02
N ASN A 481 -1.19 -27.20 22.23
CA ASN A 481 -1.12 -28.15 23.33
C ASN A 481 -0.50 -27.55 24.60
N ASP A 482 0.00 -26.32 24.54
CA ASP A 482 0.55 -25.65 25.70
C ASP A 482 -0.58 -25.22 26.65
N ALA A 483 -0.41 -25.54 27.94
CA ALA A 483 -1.42 -25.24 28.95
C ALA A 483 -1.46 -23.76 29.35
N HIS A 484 -0.39 -23.00 29.10
CA HIS A 484 -0.29 -21.59 29.49
C HIS A 484 -1.25 -20.71 28.68
N ASN A 485 -1.69 -19.60 29.28
CA ASN A 485 -2.50 -18.61 28.57
C ASN A 485 -1.65 -17.73 27.65
N TYR A 486 -0.38 -17.55 28.02
CA TYR A 486 0.62 -16.77 27.30
C TYR A 486 2.01 -17.35 27.61
N ILE A 487 2.96 -17.10 26.71
CA ILE A 487 4.37 -17.43 26.89
C ILE A 487 5.25 -16.22 26.53
N SER A 488 6.50 -16.20 26.97
CA SER A 488 7.42 -15.15 26.52
C SER A 488 7.81 -15.37 25.06
N LEU A 489 8.27 -14.30 24.41
CA LEU A 489 8.84 -14.41 23.06
C LEU A 489 10.02 -15.40 23.03
N GLN A 490 10.81 -15.47 24.11
CA GLN A 490 11.94 -16.40 24.18
C GLN A 490 11.46 -17.85 24.21
N ASP A 491 10.45 -18.16 25.03
CA ASP A 491 9.86 -19.51 25.08
C ASP A 491 9.28 -19.91 23.72
N TYR A 492 8.59 -18.97 23.05
CA TYR A 492 8.09 -19.19 21.68
C TYR A 492 9.22 -19.52 20.71
N LEU A 493 10.33 -18.77 20.75
CA LEU A 493 11.48 -19.00 19.89
C LEU A 493 12.16 -20.34 20.19
N ASP A 494 12.19 -20.75 21.45
CA ASP A 494 12.77 -22.03 21.83
C ASP A 494 11.87 -23.20 21.39
N ILE A 495 10.54 -23.06 21.47
CA ILE A 495 9.59 -23.98 20.83
C ILE A 495 9.86 -24.06 19.31
N CYS A 496 10.08 -22.93 18.65
CA CYS A 496 10.40 -22.90 17.22
C CYS A 496 11.71 -23.65 16.92
N LYS A 497 12.78 -23.40 17.69
CA LYS A 497 14.07 -24.08 17.53
C LYS A 497 13.95 -25.59 17.69
N ILE A 498 13.23 -26.05 18.72
CA ILE A 498 12.97 -27.48 18.95
C ILE A 498 12.27 -28.13 17.75
N ASN A 499 11.40 -27.38 17.07
CA ASN A 499 10.64 -27.84 15.91
C ASN A 499 11.32 -27.54 14.56
N GLY A 500 12.61 -27.19 14.56
CA GLY A 500 13.44 -27.12 13.34
C GLY A 500 13.67 -25.72 12.77
N PHE A 501 13.21 -24.65 13.42
CA PHE A 501 13.56 -23.29 12.98
C PHE A 501 15.01 -22.96 13.33
N THR A 502 15.77 -22.52 12.33
CA THR A 502 17.16 -22.06 12.53
C THR A 502 17.29 -20.54 12.62
N ARG A 503 16.33 -19.78 12.05
CA ARG A 503 16.38 -18.32 11.98
C ARG A 503 15.26 -17.69 12.78
N ARG A 504 15.60 -16.67 13.57
CA ARG A 504 14.63 -15.87 14.35
C ARG A 504 13.56 -15.22 13.46
N SER A 505 13.95 -14.70 12.29
CA SER A 505 13.04 -14.04 11.36
C SER A 505 11.96 -14.98 10.80
N ASP A 506 12.30 -16.23 10.50
CA ASP A 506 11.34 -17.24 10.05
C ASP A 506 10.34 -17.58 11.16
N ALA A 507 10.81 -17.70 12.41
CA ALA A 507 9.94 -17.93 13.56
C ALA A 507 8.99 -16.74 13.81
N LEU A 508 9.48 -15.51 13.69
CA LEU A 508 8.64 -14.30 13.82
C LEU A 508 7.60 -14.22 12.69
N GLN A 509 7.96 -14.58 11.46
CA GLN A 509 7.02 -14.70 10.34
C GLN A 509 5.89 -15.69 10.67
N LEU A 510 6.21 -16.88 11.20
CA LEU A 510 5.20 -17.84 11.61
C LEU A 510 4.27 -17.27 12.68
N SER A 511 4.80 -16.58 13.69
CA SER A 511 3.94 -16.00 14.74
C SER A 511 2.99 -14.94 14.20
N GLY A 512 3.41 -14.16 13.20
CA GLY A 512 2.54 -13.20 12.50
C GLY A 512 1.44 -13.92 11.70
N TYR A 513 1.80 -15.01 11.02
CA TYR A 513 0.83 -15.86 10.34
C TYR A 513 -0.21 -16.47 11.30
N LEU A 514 0.22 -17.00 12.45
CA LEU A 514 -0.66 -17.57 13.46
C LEU A 514 -1.53 -16.50 14.14
N HIS A 515 -1.00 -15.28 14.31
CA HIS A 515 -1.76 -14.11 14.76
C HIS A 515 -2.93 -13.79 13.83
N ASP A 516 -2.66 -13.72 12.53
CA ASP A 516 -3.68 -13.42 11.52
C ASP A 516 -4.75 -14.51 11.39
N LEU A 517 -4.38 -15.78 11.65
CA LEU A 517 -5.32 -16.89 11.74
C LEU A 517 -6.15 -16.90 13.04
N GLY A 518 -5.76 -16.09 14.03
CA GLY A 518 -6.40 -16.06 15.35
C GLY A 518 -6.10 -17.29 16.20
N VAL A 519 -5.01 -18.00 15.92
CA VAL A 519 -4.53 -19.14 16.73
C VAL A 519 -3.89 -18.63 18.02
N CYS A 520 -3.11 -17.56 17.93
CA CYS A 520 -2.55 -16.83 19.06
C CYS A 520 -2.62 -15.33 18.80
N LEU A 521 -2.21 -14.49 19.74
CA LEU A 521 -1.99 -13.05 19.50
C LEU A 521 -0.53 -12.70 19.77
N HIS A 522 0.13 -12.12 18.76
CA HIS A 522 1.49 -11.63 18.87
C HIS A 522 1.64 -10.33 18.07
N PHE A 523 1.87 -9.22 18.76
CA PHE A 523 1.91 -7.89 18.15
C PHE A 523 3.35 -7.47 17.90
N GLN A 524 3.73 -7.44 16.62
CA GLN A 524 5.12 -7.21 16.20
C GLN A 524 5.43 -5.78 15.75
N ASP A 525 4.49 -4.85 15.91
CA ASP A 525 4.58 -3.51 15.30
C ASP A 525 5.63 -2.57 15.94
N GLN A 526 6.01 -2.82 17.20
CA GLN A 526 6.96 -2.01 17.97
C GLN A 526 7.80 -2.94 18.85
N GLU A 527 9.09 -3.09 18.53
CA GLU A 527 9.98 -4.03 19.24
C GLU A 527 10.16 -3.68 20.72
N GLU A 528 10.04 -2.40 21.09
CA GLU A 528 10.16 -1.96 22.49
C GLU A 528 8.88 -2.20 23.32
N SER A 529 7.74 -2.51 22.68
CA SER A 529 6.47 -2.70 23.39
C SER A 529 6.49 -3.98 24.24
N LEU A 530 5.77 -3.94 25.36
CA LEU A 530 5.54 -5.14 26.18
C LEU A 530 4.80 -6.24 25.39
N LEU A 531 3.97 -5.85 24.42
CA LEU A 531 3.23 -6.80 23.58
C LEU A 531 4.11 -7.56 22.59
N TYR A 532 5.26 -7.01 22.21
CA TYR A 532 6.24 -7.72 21.37
C TYR A 532 6.90 -8.87 22.14
N LYS A 533 7.02 -8.75 23.46
CA LYS A 533 7.73 -9.71 24.31
C LYS A 533 6.87 -10.89 24.78
N ILE A 534 5.58 -10.89 24.44
CA ILE A 534 4.59 -11.86 24.90
C ILE A 534 3.80 -12.42 23.72
N VAL A 535 3.65 -13.75 23.69
CA VAL A 535 2.77 -14.44 22.75
C VAL A 535 1.57 -14.94 23.56
N ILE A 536 0.40 -14.37 23.31
CA ILE A 536 -0.85 -14.78 23.97
C ILE A 536 -1.38 -16.02 23.23
N LEU A 537 -1.24 -17.20 23.84
CA LEU A 537 -1.66 -18.47 23.25
C LEU A 537 -3.18 -18.66 23.28
N LYS A 538 -3.84 -18.07 24.29
CA LYS A 538 -5.29 -18.15 24.49
C LYS A 538 -5.91 -16.75 24.34
N PRO A 539 -6.39 -16.37 23.14
CA PRO A 539 -6.99 -15.06 22.93
C PRO A 539 -8.13 -14.73 23.89
N GLU A 540 -8.91 -15.74 24.31
CA GLU A 540 -10.00 -15.64 25.27
C GLU A 540 -9.54 -15.08 26.62
N TRP A 541 -8.35 -15.48 27.10
CA TRP A 541 -7.76 -14.95 28.33
C TRP A 541 -7.48 -13.44 28.22
N GLY A 542 -6.99 -12.99 27.06
CA GLY A 542 -6.74 -11.58 26.79
C GLY A 542 -8.04 -10.78 26.73
N THR A 543 -9.10 -11.34 26.15
CA THR A 543 -10.41 -10.68 26.06
C THR A 543 -11.08 -10.57 27.42
N ASP A 544 -11.06 -11.63 28.22
CA ASP A 544 -11.63 -11.64 29.56
C ASP A 544 -10.98 -10.56 30.43
N ALA A 545 -9.67 -10.39 30.32
CA ALA A 545 -8.96 -9.33 31.00
C ALA A 545 -9.49 -7.93 30.62
N VAL A 546 -9.72 -7.67 29.34
CA VAL A 546 -10.28 -6.40 28.86
C VAL A 546 -11.70 -6.19 29.40
N TYR A 547 -12.55 -7.22 29.35
CA TYR A 547 -13.93 -7.14 29.84
C TYR A 547 -14.00 -6.89 31.34
N ASN A 548 -13.15 -7.55 32.12
CA ASN A 548 -13.05 -7.32 33.56
C ASN A 548 -12.82 -5.84 33.92
N VAL A 549 -12.20 -5.04 33.05
CA VAL A 549 -12.03 -3.60 33.26
C VAL A 549 -13.25 -2.81 32.80
N LEU A 550 -13.79 -3.11 31.62
CA LEU A 550 -14.89 -2.34 31.03
C LEU A 550 -16.23 -2.58 31.75
N ASP A 551 -16.42 -3.76 32.34
CA ASP A 551 -17.63 -4.13 33.06
C ASP A 551 -17.54 -3.86 34.57
N ASN A 552 -16.38 -3.38 35.04
CA ASN A 552 -16.18 -3.08 36.44
C ASN A 552 -17.05 -1.88 36.89
N HIS A 553 -17.88 -2.11 37.91
CA HIS A 553 -18.80 -1.08 38.43
C HIS A 553 -18.10 0.21 38.85
N ASP A 554 -16.90 0.16 39.45
CA ASP A 554 -16.20 1.38 39.86
C ASP A 554 -15.72 2.19 38.64
N VAL A 555 -15.24 1.50 37.61
CA VAL A 555 -14.79 2.12 36.36
C VAL A 555 -15.98 2.76 35.63
N ILE A 556 -17.12 2.06 35.54
CA ILE A 556 -18.36 2.57 34.95
C ILE A 556 -18.87 3.79 35.74
N ASN A 557 -18.97 3.69 37.07
CA ASN A 557 -19.44 4.78 37.92
C ASN A 557 -18.51 6.01 37.86
N ASN A 558 -17.21 5.79 37.65
CA ASN A 558 -16.23 6.85 37.43
C ASN A 558 -16.13 7.30 35.96
N LYS A 559 -17.16 7.01 35.14
CA LYS A 559 -17.25 7.42 33.73
C LYS A 559 -16.04 6.99 32.90
N GLY A 560 -15.59 5.76 33.09
CA GLY A 560 -14.47 5.17 32.36
C GLY A 560 -13.08 5.53 32.88
N LYS A 561 -12.96 6.30 33.97
CA LYS A 561 -11.66 6.64 34.58
C LYS A 561 -11.18 5.53 35.51
N PHE A 562 -9.93 5.10 35.33
CA PHE A 562 -9.28 4.09 36.17
C PHE A 562 -7.77 4.32 36.29
N THR A 563 -7.15 3.70 37.29
CA THR A 563 -5.71 3.79 37.57
C THR A 563 -5.04 2.41 37.57
N ARG A 564 -3.70 2.38 37.60
CA ARG A 564 -2.96 1.11 37.83
C ARG A 564 -3.33 0.42 39.16
N LYS A 565 -3.76 1.18 40.18
CA LYS A 565 -4.24 0.60 41.44
C LYS A 565 -5.57 -0.12 41.27
N ASP A 566 -6.47 0.44 40.47
CA ASP A 566 -7.73 -0.22 40.10
C ASP A 566 -7.46 -1.49 39.31
N LEU A 567 -6.57 -1.43 38.31
CA LEU A 567 -6.17 -2.62 37.55
C LEU A 567 -5.56 -3.71 38.44
N LYS A 568 -4.78 -3.37 39.46
CA LYS A 568 -4.26 -4.36 40.43
C LYS A 568 -5.39 -5.05 41.22
N ARG A 569 -6.47 -4.34 41.51
CA ARG A 569 -7.65 -4.86 42.23
C ARG A 569 -8.58 -5.67 41.33
N ILE A 570 -8.77 -5.22 40.09
CA ILE A 570 -9.58 -5.89 39.06
C ILE A 570 -8.88 -7.18 38.62
N TRP A 571 -7.62 -7.08 38.20
CA TRP A 571 -6.75 -8.20 37.83
C TRP A 571 -5.96 -8.71 39.04
N LYS A 572 -6.67 -9.08 40.11
CA LYS A 572 -6.07 -9.61 41.34
C LYS A 572 -5.66 -11.07 41.23
N GLU A 573 -6.33 -11.83 40.37
CA GLU A 573 -6.10 -13.26 40.17
C GLU A 573 -4.70 -13.53 39.64
N ASP A 574 -4.10 -14.63 40.09
CA ASP A 574 -2.71 -14.99 39.75
C ASP A 574 -2.50 -15.10 38.24
N LYS A 575 -3.51 -15.53 37.49
CA LYS A 575 -3.48 -15.62 36.01
C LYS A 575 -3.27 -14.29 35.29
N TYR A 576 -3.43 -13.15 35.97
CA TYR A 576 -3.21 -11.81 35.40
C TYR A 576 -2.13 -11.02 36.15
N ALA A 577 -1.65 -11.50 37.30
CA ALA A 577 -0.90 -10.68 38.23
C ALA A 577 0.45 -10.20 37.68
N SER A 578 1.11 -11.05 36.88
CA SER A 578 2.39 -10.82 36.20
C SER A 578 2.27 -10.04 34.90
N THR A 579 1.09 -9.95 34.29
CA THR A 579 0.89 -9.42 32.92
C THR A 579 0.03 -8.16 32.85
N ARG A 580 -0.16 -7.47 33.98
CA ARG A 580 -1.01 -6.26 34.04
C ARG A 580 -0.52 -5.15 33.11
N GLY A 581 0.79 -5.06 32.86
CA GLY A 581 1.37 -4.08 31.96
C GLY A 581 1.02 -4.37 30.50
N GLU A 582 1.20 -5.62 30.11
CA GLU A 582 0.92 -6.20 28.80
C GLU A 582 -0.57 -6.08 28.47
N LEU A 583 -1.45 -6.42 29.42
CA LEU A 583 -2.91 -6.31 29.25
C LEU A 583 -3.38 -4.86 29.10
N LEU A 584 -2.75 -3.92 29.79
CA LEU A 584 -3.03 -2.48 29.60
C LEU A 584 -2.52 -1.99 28.24
N GLU A 585 -1.35 -2.44 27.81
CA GLU A 585 -0.84 -2.19 26.45
C GLU A 585 -1.79 -2.79 25.40
N LEU A 586 -2.36 -3.97 25.63
CA LEU A 586 -3.35 -4.61 24.75
C LEU A 586 -4.60 -3.72 24.60
N MET A 587 -5.13 -3.18 25.71
CA MET A 587 -6.26 -2.24 25.65
C MET A 587 -5.93 -0.97 24.86
N LYS A 588 -4.71 -0.43 25.01
CA LYS A 588 -4.25 0.72 24.21
C LYS A 588 -4.11 0.36 22.73
N LYS A 589 -3.56 -0.82 22.43
CA LYS A 589 -3.36 -1.33 21.06
C LYS A 589 -4.68 -1.46 20.32
N PHE A 590 -5.71 -1.93 21.01
CA PHE A 590 -7.09 -1.99 20.53
C PHE A 590 -7.83 -0.65 20.59
N GLN A 591 -7.14 0.46 20.86
CA GLN A 591 -7.74 1.80 20.90
C GLN A 591 -8.97 1.88 21.84
N LEU A 592 -8.94 1.15 22.95
CA LEU A 592 -10.02 1.08 23.94
C LEU A 592 -9.83 2.06 25.10
N CYS A 593 -8.60 2.51 25.32
CA CYS A 593 -8.28 3.48 26.36
C CYS A 593 -7.04 4.31 26.02
N TYR A 594 -6.90 5.46 26.67
CA TYR A 594 -5.70 6.30 26.61
C TYR A 594 -5.28 6.76 28.00
N LYS A 595 -4.00 7.13 28.16
CA LYS A 595 -3.48 7.75 29.39
C LYS A 595 -3.72 9.26 29.31
N ILE A 596 -4.27 9.86 30.35
CA ILE A 596 -4.43 11.32 30.42
C ILE A 596 -3.02 11.95 30.53
N PRO A 597 -2.66 12.90 29.64
CA PRO A 597 -1.39 13.63 29.73
C PRO A 597 -1.19 14.24 31.12
N ASP A 598 0.05 14.21 31.62
CA ASP A 598 0.48 14.81 32.90
C ASP A 598 -0.25 14.31 34.17
N SER A 599 -1.03 13.22 34.06
CA SER A 599 -1.73 12.61 35.19
C SER A 599 -0.87 11.57 35.93
N LYS A 600 -1.19 11.34 37.21
CA LYS A 600 -0.63 10.27 38.06
C LYS A 600 -1.12 8.87 37.62
N ASP A 601 -0.78 8.45 36.39
CA ASP A 601 -1.18 7.16 35.79
C ASP A 601 -2.70 6.93 35.77
N THR A 602 -3.44 7.95 35.35
CA THR A 602 -4.89 7.84 35.14
C THR A 602 -5.19 7.58 33.67
N PHE A 603 -6.07 6.61 33.42
CA PHE A 603 -6.50 6.17 32.10
C PHE A 603 -8.00 6.39 31.95
N ILE A 604 -8.43 6.52 30.70
CA ILE A 604 -9.83 6.69 30.33
C ILE A 604 -10.20 5.71 29.23
N ALA A 605 -11.33 5.01 29.42
CA ALA A 605 -12.03 4.24 28.39
C ALA A 605 -13.18 5.09 27.80
N PRO A 606 -13.03 5.71 26.61
CA PRO A 606 -13.99 6.68 26.08
C PRO A 606 -15.41 6.14 25.86
N GLN A 607 -15.54 4.84 25.61
CA GLN A 607 -16.81 4.13 25.45
C GLN A 607 -17.70 4.15 26.70
N LEU A 608 -17.11 4.41 27.88
CA LEU A 608 -17.81 4.53 29.17
C LEU A 608 -18.03 5.99 29.59
N LEU A 609 -17.67 6.97 28.75
CA LEU A 609 -17.95 8.38 29.02
C LEU A 609 -19.46 8.65 28.98
N SER A 610 -19.85 9.77 29.57
CA SER A 610 -21.20 10.29 29.51
C SER A 610 -21.63 10.55 28.05
N ASP A 611 -22.90 10.26 27.72
CA ASP A 611 -23.50 10.65 26.44
C ASP A 611 -23.76 12.16 26.37
N ASN A 612 -23.94 12.83 27.52
CA ASN A 612 -24.23 14.25 27.58
C ASN A 612 -23.03 15.10 27.15
N GLN A 613 -23.24 15.93 26.13
CA GLN A 613 -22.30 16.96 25.69
C GLN A 613 -22.07 17.98 26.82
N PRO A 614 -20.81 18.26 27.19
CA PRO A 614 -20.48 19.26 28.21
C PRO A 614 -20.74 20.69 27.69
N TYR A 615 -20.91 21.63 28.61
CA TYR A 615 -20.97 23.05 28.26
C TYR A 615 -19.55 23.58 27.99
N TYR A 616 -19.39 24.29 26.88
CA TYR A 616 -18.18 25.02 26.52
C TYR A 616 -18.54 26.22 25.64
N ASP A 617 -17.72 27.26 25.69
CA ASP A 617 -17.88 28.42 24.82
C ASP A 617 -17.33 28.11 23.43
N TRP A 618 -18.17 28.27 22.40
CA TRP A 618 -17.80 28.03 21.00
C TRP A 618 -18.31 29.16 20.12
N ASN A 619 -17.39 29.83 19.42
CA ASN A 619 -17.76 30.86 18.46
C ASN A 619 -18.40 30.22 17.21
N PRO A 620 -19.69 30.46 16.92
CA PRO A 620 -20.34 29.88 15.75
C PRO A 620 -19.85 30.52 14.44
N SER A 621 -19.31 31.74 14.46
CA SER A 621 -19.00 32.48 13.24
C SER A 621 -17.67 32.05 12.61
N HIS A 622 -17.54 32.18 11.29
CA HIS A 622 -16.31 31.91 10.54
C HIS A 622 -15.73 30.49 10.76
N ASN A 623 -16.57 29.48 11.00
CA ASN A 623 -16.09 28.11 11.16
C ASN A 623 -15.77 27.44 9.82
N LEU A 624 -14.69 26.67 9.77
CA LEU A 624 -14.52 25.68 8.71
C LEU A 624 -15.32 24.43 9.10
N ILE A 625 -16.21 23.95 8.22
CA ILE A 625 -17.09 22.82 8.52
C ILE A 625 -16.80 21.69 7.55
N LEU A 626 -16.63 20.48 8.06
CA LEU A 626 -16.57 19.26 7.25
C LEU A 626 -17.51 18.23 7.85
N ARG A 627 -18.27 17.52 7.01
CA ARG A 627 -19.18 16.46 7.46
C ARG A 627 -18.85 15.15 6.76
N TYR A 628 -18.97 14.05 7.48
CA TYR A 628 -18.89 12.71 6.93
C TYR A 628 -20.27 12.09 7.04
N ALA A 629 -20.87 11.68 5.92
CA ALA A 629 -22.14 10.98 5.88
C ALA A 629 -21.94 9.50 5.54
N TYR A 630 -22.67 8.63 6.22
CA TYR A 630 -22.64 7.18 6.00
C TYR A 630 -24.01 6.73 5.47
N PRO A 631 -24.25 6.82 4.15
CA PRO A 631 -25.59 6.60 3.58
C PRO A 631 -26.11 5.20 3.90
N ASP A 632 -25.26 4.19 3.81
CA ASP A 632 -25.65 2.79 3.92
C ASP A 632 -25.61 2.29 5.38
N PHE A 633 -24.48 2.51 6.07
CA PHE A 633 -24.22 1.96 7.41
C PHE A 633 -23.09 2.71 8.13
N MET A 634 -23.30 3.03 9.42
CA MET A 634 -22.29 3.65 10.30
C MET A 634 -21.87 2.69 11.42
N PRO A 635 -20.62 2.21 11.43
CA PRO A 635 -20.07 1.42 12.53
C PRO A 635 -20.12 2.19 13.86
N LYS A 636 -20.46 1.51 14.97
CA LYS A 636 -20.35 2.08 16.32
C LYS A 636 -18.86 2.21 16.70
N GLY A 637 -18.50 3.27 17.42
CA GLY A 637 -17.17 3.43 18.02
C GLY A 637 -16.12 4.17 17.17
N ILE A 638 -16.50 4.80 16.05
CA ILE A 638 -15.57 5.62 15.24
C ILE A 638 -15.02 6.79 16.07
N ILE A 639 -15.90 7.52 16.78
CA ILE A 639 -15.48 8.66 17.60
C ILE A 639 -14.69 8.25 18.84
N THR A 640 -15.06 7.15 19.51
CA THR A 640 -14.29 6.68 20.67
C THR A 640 -12.86 6.29 20.27
N ARG A 641 -12.68 5.67 19.09
CA ARG A 641 -11.34 5.40 18.53
C ARG A 641 -10.61 6.68 18.14
N LEU A 642 -11.30 7.65 17.54
CA LEU A 642 -10.74 8.97 17.23
C LEU A 642 -10.22 9.67 18.49
N ILE A 643 -11.01 9.65 19.57
CA ILE A 643 -10.64 10.21 20.88
C ILE A 643 -9.34 9.58 21.39
N VAL A 644 -9.21 8.24 21.31
CA VAL A 644 -7.99 7.55 21.76
C VAL A 644 -6.78 7.97 20.94
N VAL A 645 -6.87 8.02 19.61
CA VAL A 645 -5.71 8.37 18.76
C VAL A 645 -5.37 9.86 18.85
N MET A 646 -6.36 10.73 19.09
CA MET A 646 -6.20 12.19 19.18
C MET A 646 -6.02 12.70 20.62
N HIS A 647 -5.84 11.83 21.61
CA HIS A 647 -5.90 12.22 23.03
C HIS A 647 -4.93 13.33 23.45
N GLN A 648 -3.78 13.45 22.78
CA GLN A 648 -2.79 14.50 23.03
C GLN A 648 -3.27 15.90 22.62
N TYR A 649 -4.26 16.00 21.73
CA TYR A 649 -4.83 17.25 21.26
C TYR A 649 -6.11 17.63 22.02
N ILE A 650 -6.57 16.84 23.00
CA ILE A 650 -7.78 17.18 23.77
C ILE A 650 -7.54 18.49 24.52
N ASP A 651 -8.40 19.49 24.28
CA ASP A 651 -8.25 20.84 24.85
C ASP A 651 -8.26 20.79 26.39
N GLN A 652 -9.29 20.17 26.96
CA GLN A 652 -9.42 19.93 28.39
C GLN A 652 -10.18 18.63 28.63
N GLN A 653 -9.85 17.91 29.70
CA GLN A 653 -10.41 16.58 29.97
C GLN A 653 -11.92 16.60 30.26
N GLN A 654 -12.52 17.75 30.59
CA GLN A 654 -13.98 17.88 30.66
C GLN A 654 -14.66 18.04 29.29
N TYR A 655 -13.92 18.34 28.21
CA TYR A 655 -14.45 18.57 26.86
C TYR A 655 -14.40 17.33 25.96
N VAL A 656 -14.46 16.15 26.57
CA VAL A 656 -14.58 14.88 25.88
C VAL A 656 -15.74 14.08 26.49
N TRP A 657 -16.59 13.55 25.62
CA TRP A 657 -17.75 12.74 25.97
C TRP A 657 -17.89 11.62 24.94
N LYS A 658 -18.82 10.69 25.14
CA LYS A 658 -18.86 9.45 24.36
C LYS A 658 -18.99 9.69 22.84
N SER A 659 -19.77 10.71 22.45
CA SER A 659 -20.07 11.02 21.06
C SER A 659 -19.33 12.25 20.51
N GLY A 660 -18.34 12.80 21.23
CA GLY A 660 -17.60 13.94 20.71
C GLY A 660 -16.46 14.46 21.59
N VAL A 661 -15.68 15.37 21.01
CA VAL A 661 -14.46 15.90 21.62
C VAL A 661 -14.12 17.29 21.10
N ILE A 662 -13.55 18.12 21.98
CA ILE A 662 -12.88 19.38 21.61
C ILE A 662 -11.37 19.17 21.60
N LEU A 663 -10.77 19.46 20.45
CA LEU A 663 -9.35 19.38 20.20
C LEU A 663 -8.75 20.78 20.05
N THR A 664 -7.48 20.95 20.41
CA THR A 664 -6.74 22.21 20.32
C THR A 664 -5.33 21.99 19.79
N LYS A 665 -4.86 22.90 18.93
CA LYS A 665 -3.49 22.98 18.44
C LYS A 665 -3.20 24.42 18.00
N ASP A 666 -2.12 25.03 18.49
CA ASP A 666 -1.64 26.36 18.06
C ASP A 666 -2.74 27.45 18.03
N ASN A 667 -3.52 27.56 19.12
CA ASN A 667 -4.69 28.47 19.24
C ASN A 667 -5.81 28.24 18.21
N THR A 668 -5.85 27.06 17.60
CA THR A 668 -6.92 26.59 16.73
C THR A 668 -7.66 25.47 17.44
N LYS A 669 -8.99 25.53 17.48
CA LYS A 669 -9.85 24.52 18.11
C LYS A 669 -10.67 23.79 17.07
N ALA A 670 -10.85 22.49 17.26
CA ALA A 670 -11.73 21.66 16.45
C ALA A 670 -12.75 20.95 17.35
N GLU A 671 -14.02 21.09 17.02
CA GLU A 671 -15.11 20.32 17.61
C GLU A 671 -15.47 19.18 16.67
N VAL A 672 -15.47 17.95 17.19
CA VAL A 672 -15.85 16.75 16.43
C VAL A 672 -17.00 16.06 17.15
N ILE A 673 -18.15 15.89 16.47
CA ILE A 673 -19.36 15.30 17.04
C ILE A 673 -19.92 14.22 16.12
N GLU A 674 -20.25 13.07 16.68
CA GLU A 674 -21.04 12.02 16.04
C GLU A 674 -22.54 12.21 16.32
N TYR A 675 -23.30 12.22 15.23
CA TYR A 675 -24.76 12.15 15.23
C TYR A 675 -25.18 10.77 14.71
N TYR A 676 -25.07 9.74 15.56
CA TYR A 676 -25.29 8.34 15.15
C TYR A 676 -26.65 8.11 14.49
N GLY A 677 -27.72 8.69 15.02
CA GLY A 677 -29.07 8.60 14.43
C GLY A 677 -29.21 9.25 13.05
N LYS A 678 -28.33 10.20 12.71
CA LYS A 678 -28.23 10.81 11.37
C LYS A 678 -27.15 10.16 10.50
N ARG A 679 -26.42 9.17 11.03
CA ARG A 679 -25.26 8.53 10.40
C ARG A 679 -24.29 9.57 9.87
N GLU A 680 -23.85 10.45 10.78
CA GLU A 680 -23.03 11.60 10.42
C GLU A 680 -21.96 11.89 11.48
N ILE A 681 -20.77 12.30 11.05
CA ILE A 681 -19.80 12.99 11.89
C ILE A 681 -19.65 14.43 11.38
N LYS A 682 -19.76 15.41 12.27
CA LYS A 682 -19.58 16.83 11.96
C LYS A 682 -18.32 17.34 12.64
N ILE A 683 -17.50 18.06 11.88
CA ILE A 683 -16.29 18.72 12.33
C ILE A 683 -16.48 20.22 12.13
N ARG A 684 -16.20 21.02 13.16
CA ARG A 684 -16.14 22.49 13.09
C ARG A 684 -14.78 22.96 13.59
N VAL A 685 -14.12 23.84 12.85
CA VAL A 685 -12.79 24.34 13.21
C VAL A 685 -12.77 25.87 13.22
N THR A 686 -12.24 26.42 14.30
CA THR A 686 -12.05 27.87 14.51
C THR A 686 -10.63 28.18 14.95
N GLY A 687 -10.15 29.40 14.70
CA GLY A 687 -8.77 29.82 15.02
C GLY A 687 -7.98 30.27 13.79
N ARG A 688 -6.65 30.33 13.94
CA ARG A 688 -5.74 30.87 12.90
C ARG A 688 -5.47 29.87 11.77
N ASP A 689 -5.20 28.61 12.10
CA ASP A 689 -4.87 27.56 11.12
C ASP A 689 -5.96 26.49 11.04
N LYS A 690 -7.16 26.90 10.58
CA LYS A 690 -8.33 26.01 10.49
C LYS A 690 -8.08 24.83 9.55
N ARG A 691 -7.40 25.09 8.43
CA ARG A 691 -7.11 24.06 7.41
C ARG A 691 -6.12 23.02 7.93
N GLY A 692 -5.06 23.44 8.64
CA GLY A 692 -4.07 22.53 9.20
C GLY A 692 -4.67 21.57 10.23
N LEU A 693 -5.41 22.09 11.23
CA LEU A 693 -6.06 21.23 12.22
C LEU A 693 -7.14 20.34 11.61
N LEU A 694 -7.95 20.84 10.68
CA LEU A 694 -8.95 20.03 9.97
C LEU A 694 -8.29 18.87 9.21
N THR A 695 -7.15 19.13 8.55
CA THR A 695 -6.42 18.11 7.79
C THR A 695 -5.93 16.98 8.70
N ILE A 696 -5.44 17.30 9.90
CA ILE A 696 -5.02 16.30 10.89
C ILE A 696 -6.20 15.45 11.35
N VAL A 697 -7.33 16.07 11.71
CA VAL A 697 -8.54 15.36 12.14
C VAL A 697 -9.10 14.48 11.03
N ALA A 698 -9.17 15.01 9.80
CA ALA A 698 -9.67 14.29 8.63
C ALA A 698 -8.78 13.10 8.28
N TYR A 699 -7.45 13.24 8.37
CA TYR A 699 -6.50 12.15 8.16
C TYR A 699 -6.72 10.98 9.12
N GLU A 700 -6.85 11.28 10.41
CA GLU A 700 -7.06 10.27 11.45
C GLU A 700 -8.41 9.56 11.30
N LEU A 701 -9.46 10.29 10.93
CA LEU A 701 -10.77 9.71 10.59
C LEU A 701 -10.68 8.82 9.36
N ASP A 702 -10.07 9.28 8.26
CA ASP A 702 -9.91 8.48 7.05
C ASP A 702 -9.08 7.21 7.33
N ARG A 703 -8.06 7.29 8.21
CA ARG A 703 -7.29 6.10 8.64
C ARG A 703 -8.16 5.09 9.41
N ILE A 704 -9.06 5.57 10.26
CA ILE A 704 -10.04 4.71 10.94
C ILE A 704 -11.04 4.12 9.94
N HIS A 705 -11.53 4.89 8.96
CA HIS A 705 -12.42 4.38 7.90
C HIS A 705 -11.76 3.28 7.08
N ASN A 706 -10.48 3.46 6.73
CA ASN A 706 -9.70 2.49 5.97
C ASN A 706 -9.48 1.17 6.71
N SER A 707 -9.71 1.11 8.04
CA SER A 707 -9.70 -0.17 8.76
C SER A 707 -10.93 -1.04 8.46
N TYR A 708 -12.00 -0.46 7.91
CA TYR A 708 -13.21 -1.19 7.52
C TYR A 708 -13.20 -1.47 6.02
N LYS A 709 -13.28 -2.75 5.63
CA LYS A 709 -13.30 -3.10 4.21
C LYS A 709 -14.64 -2.69 3.59
N ARG A 710 -14.59 -1.94 2.49
CA ARG A 710 -15.79 -1.51 1.72
C ARG A 710 -16.77 -0.66 2.53
N LEU A 711 -16.30 0.08 3.54
CA LEU A 711 -17.11 1.10 4.20
C LEU A 711 -17.36 2.25 3.20
N LYS A 712 -18.63 2.54 2.97
CA LYS A 712 -19.03 3.65 2.10
C LYS A 712 -19.35 4.86 2.96
N TYR A 713 -18.63 5.94 2.69
CA TYR A 713 -18.87 7.24 3.30
C TYR A 713 -18.68 8.33 2.26
N SER A 714 -19.19 9.51 2.55
CA SER A 714 -19.02 10.69 1.70
C SER A 714 -18.63 11.87 2.55
N GLN A 715 -17.51 12.51 2.18
CA GLN A 715 -17.15 13.82 2.71
C GLN A 715 -18.09 14.85 2.06
N LEU A 716 -18.74 15.66 2.89
CA LEU A 716 -19.67 16.71 2.47
C LEU A 716 -19.00 18.07 2.69
N ILE A 717 -18.77 18.76 1.58
CA ILE A 717 -18.11 20.07 1.52
C ILE A 717 -19.19 21.15 1.61
N PRO A 718 -19.21 22.03 2.64
CA PRO A 718 -20.16 23.13 2.73
C PRO A 718 -20.03 24.11 1.56
N CYS A 719 -21.16 24.69 1.18
CA CYS A 719 -21.21 25.81 0.26
C CYS A 719 -20.63 27.07 0.94
N ASN A 720 -19.87 27.86 0.19
CA ASN A 720 -19.28 29.12 0.64
C ASN A 720 -20.02 30.37 0.11
N CYS A 721 -21.25 30.22 -0.41
CA CYS A 721 -22.07 31.36 -0.84
C CYS A 721 -22.40 32.29 0.34
N SER A 722 -22.88 33.51 0.04
CA SER A 722 -23.18 34.53 1.05
C SER A 722 -24.17 34.06 2.14
N THR A 723 -25.07 33.12 1.80
CA THR A 723 -26.03 32.53 2.74
C THR A 723 -25.42 31.40 3.58
N CYS A 724 -24.41 30.70 3.08
CA CYS A 724 -23.86 29.50 3.70
C CYS A 724 -22.56 29.74 4.47
N LYS A 725 -21.75 30.75 4.09
CA LYS A 725 -20.38 30.99 4.61
C LYS A 725 -20.28 31.07 6.15
N ASP A 726 -21.30 31.60 6.83
CA ASP A 726 -21.34 31.71 8.30
C ASP A 726 -22.49 30.91 8.93
N SER A 727 -23.17 30.08 8.14
CA SER A 727 -24.25 29.24 8.62
C SER A 727 -23.72 28.05 9.42
N GLN A 728 -24.42 27.67 10.51
CA GLN A 728 -24.14 26.42 11.23
C GLN A 728 -24.64 25.17 10.50
N SER A 729 -25.50 25.36 9.50
CA SER A 729 -26.09 24.32 8.67
C SER A 729 -26.06 24.79 7.21
N PRO A 730 -24.87 24.94 6.61
CA PRO A 730 -24.76 25.30 5.20
C PRO A 730 -25.27 24.14 4.32
N HIS A 731 -25.81 24.46 3.15
CA HIS A 731 -25.91 23.48 2.07
C HIS A 731 -24.53 22.83 1.84
N SER A 732 -24.48 21.53 1.58
CA SER A 732 -23.21 20.80 1.41
C SER A 732 -23.28 19.88 0.20
N TYR A 733 -22.16 19.72 -0.49
CA TYR A 733 -22.03 18.87 -1.66
C TYR A 733 -21.17 17.64 -1.34
N PRO A 734 -21.52 16.44 -1.82
CA PRO A 734 -20.61 15.30 -1.79
C PRO A 734 -19.32 15.64 -2.55
N PHE A 735 -18.18 15.38 -1.92
CA PHE A 735 -16.87 15.65 -2.51
C PHE A 735 -16.68 14.95 -3.86
N GLU A 736 -17.17 13.71 -3.99
CA GLU A 736 -17.14 12.96 -5.26
C GLU A 736 -17.92 13.65 -6.38
N THR A 737 -19.01 14.36 -6.06
CA THR A 737 -19.74 15.16 -7.05
C THR A 737 -18.88 16.33 -7.51
N LEU A 738 -18.24 17.05 -6.59
CA LEU A 738 -17.36 18.18 -6.93
C LEU A 738 -16.15 17.72 -7.77
N ARG A 739 -15.60 16.52 -7.51
CA ARG A 739 -14.55 15.92 -8.33
C ARG A 739 -15.01 15.63 -9.76
N LYS A 740 -16.23 15.10 -9.95
CA LYS A 740 -16.79 14.88 -11.30
C LYS A 740 -16.92 16.18 -12.08
N PHE A 741 -17.40 17.25 -11.44
CA PHE A 741 -17.45 18.58 -12.03
C PHE A 741 -16.07 19.03 -12.53
N ILE A 742 -15.00 18.88 -11.72
CA ILE A 742 -13.63 19.19 -12.16
C ILE A 742 -13.19 18.31 -13.34
N ALA A 743 -13.46 17.01 -13.30
CA ALA A 743 -13.09 16.05 -14.35
C ALA A 743 -13.78 16.37 -15.69
N ASP A 744 -15.06 16.76 -15.63
CA ASP A 744 -15.87 17.17 -16.77
C ASP A 744 -15.56 18.61 -17.24
N LYS A 745 -14.63 19.30 -16.55
CA LYS A 745 -14.24 20.70 -16.78
C LYS A 745 -15.37 21.70 -16.56
N GLU A 746 -16.33 21.34 -15.71
CA GLU A 746 -17.41 22.19 -15.24
C GLU A 746 -17.07 22.76 -13.86
N TYR A 747 -16.79 24.06 -13.77
CA TYR A 747 -16.27 24.67 -12.53
C TYR A 747 -17.31 25.42 -11.70
N THR A 748 -18.58 25.32 -12.05
CA THR A 748 -19.66 26.01 -11.33
C THR A 748 -20.80 25.07 -10.97
N ILE A 749 -21.28 25.16 -9.73
CA ILE A 749 -22.40 24.36 -9.22
C ILE A 749 -23.39 25.27 -8.49
N GLN A 750 -24.70 24.99 -8.58
CA GLN A 750 -25.73 25.82 -7.94
C GLN A 750 -25.96 25.42 -6.48
N CYS A 751 -25.91 26.41 -5.59
CA CYS A 751 -26.33 26.25 -4.20
C CYS A 751 -27.84 26.02 -4.11
N GLN A 752 -28.27 24.92 -3.51
CA GLN A 752 -29.71 24.62 -3.36
C GLN A 752 -30.40 25.41 -2.23
N GLN A 753 -29.66 26.27 -1.53
CA GLN A 753 -30.20 27.12 -0.47
C GLN A 753 -30.30 28.58 -0.89
N SER A 754 -29.29 29.12 -1.56
CA SER A 754 -29.29 30.51 -2.07
C SER A 754 -29.62 30.62 -3.56
N TYR A 755 -29.65 29.49 -4.28
CA TYR A 755 -29.81 29.38 -5.74
C TYR A 755 -28.69 30.08 -6.54
N GLN A 756 -27.62 30.53 -5.89
CA GLN A 756 -26.45 31.14 -6.52
C GLN A 756 -25.51 30.08 -7.11
N MET A 757 -24.92 30.38 -8.27
CA MET A 757 -23.80 29.58 -8.80
C MET A 757 -22.54 29.88 -7.99
N VAL A 758 -21.89 28.82 -7.50
CA VAL A 758 -20.63 28.90 -6.75
C VAL A 758 -19.53 28.16 -7.49
N ASN A 759 -18.29 28.62 -7.31
CA ASN A 759 -17.12 28.02 -7.94
C ASN A 759 -16.69 26.74 -7.22
N VAL A 760 -16.62 25.63 -7.95
CA VAL A 760 -16.29 24.30 -7.43
C VAL A 760 -14.87 24.22 -6.85
N LEU A 761 -13.89 24.88 -7.48
CA LEU A 761 -12.50 24.88 -7.00
C LEU A 761 -12.38 25.64 -5.68
N ASN A 762 -13.09 26.76 -5.53
CA ASN A 762 -13.09 27.52 -4.28
C ASN A 762 -13.72 26.74 -3.13
N LEU A 763 -14.81 25.98 -3.38
CA LEU A 763 -15.43 25.12 -2.37
C LEU A 763 -14.45 24.08 -1.83
N ILE A 764 -13.66 23.49 -2.73
CA ILE A 764 -12.67 22.48 -2.37
C ILE A 764 -11.49 23.15 -1.69
N ASP A 765 -10.92 24.22 -2.27
CA ASP A 765 -9.74 24.90 -1.72
C ASP A 765 -9.94 25.39 -0.29
N ASP A 766 -11.15 25.86 0.02
CA ASP A 766 -11.50 26.31 1.38
C ASP A 766 -11.22 25.23 2.45
N ILE A 767 -11.27 23.95 2.07
CA ILE A 767 -11.14 22.79 2.97
C ILE A 767 -9.93 21.89 2.65
N ILE A 768 -9.57 21.73 1.39
CA ILE A 768 -8.58 20.79 0.85
C ILE A 768 -7.71 21.53 -0.17
N ASP A 769 -6.39 21.48 -0.02
CA ASP A 769 -5.45 22.09 -0.97
C ASP A 769 -5.58 21.50 -2.39
N VAL A 770 -6.06 22.31 -3.34
CA VAL A 770 -6.34 21.90 -4.73
C VAL A 770 -5.06 21.50 -5.48
N ASN A 771 -3.88 22.03 -5.08
CA ASN A 771 -2.61 21.68 -5.72
C ASN A 771 -2.22 20.21 -5.49
N LYS A 772 -2.75 19.59 -4.42
CA LYS A 772 -2.61 18.14 -4.15
C LYS A 772 -3.57 17.27 -4.97
N LEU A 773 -4.61 17.85 -5.58
CA LEU A 773 -5.56 17.13 -6.43
C LEU A 773 -5.13 17.16 -7.90
N VAL A 774 -4.69 18.33 -8.39
CA VAL A 774 -4.30 18.54 -9.79
C VAL A 774 -3.01 17.80 -10.17
N SER A 775 -2.12 17.54 -9.19
CA SER A 775 -0.91 16.74 -9.37
C SER A 775 -1.18 15.25 -9.61
N ASN A 776 -2.37 14.74 -9.28
CA ASN A 776 -2.74 13.33 -9.41
C ASN A 776 -3.58 13.01 -10.65
N ASP A 777 -4.23 13.99 -11.30
CA ASP A 777 -5.13 13.73 -12.44
C ASP A 777 -4.40 13.60 -13.81
N GLN A 778 -3.07 13.79 -13.87
CA GLN A 778 -2.28 13.44 -15.07
C GLN A 778 -1.68 12.03 -15.04
N GLN A 779 -1.80 11.32 -13.92
CA GLN A 779 -1.48 9.91 -13.76
C GLN A 779 -2.41 9.33 -12.68
N ASP A 780 -3.67 9.02 -13.01
CA ASP A 780 -4.40 7.89 -12.43
C ASP A 780 -5.88 7.87 -12.83
N SER A 781 -6.25 6.87 -13.63
CA SER A 781 -7.58 6.28 -13.54
C SER A 781 -7.43 4.90 -12.92
N ASN A 782 -7.93 4.77 -11.68
CA ASN A 782 -8.07 3.56 -10.85
C ASN A 782 -6.88 3.13 -9.99
N GLN A 783 -6.53 3.93 -8.97
CA GLN A 783 -5.95 3.42 -7.71
C GLN A 783 -6.03 4.44 -6.55
N SER A 784 -7.20 5.04 -6.31
CA SER A 784 -7.38 5.80 -5.07
C SER A 784 -7.56 4.84 -3.89
N ILE A 785 -6.51 4.64 -3.08
CA ILE A 785 -6.53 4.49 -1.60
C ILE A 785 -5.12 4.19 -1.06
N GLN A 786 -4.18 3.65 -1.85
CA GLN A 786 -2.89 3.19 -1.30
C GLN A 786 -1.78 4.24 -1.29
N PHE A 787 -1.77 5.20 -2.24
CA PHE A 787 -0.71 6.21 -2.36
C PHE A 787 -0.80 7.38 -1.36
N LYS A 788 -1.94 7.55 -0.66
CA LYS A 788 -2.10 8.59 0.39
C LYS A 788 -1.33 8.25 1.67
N GLY A 789 -1.13 6.97 1.96
CA GLY A 789 -0.57 6.50 3.24
C GLY A 789 0.92 6.82 3.43
N ASP A 790 1.72 6.79 2.36
CA ASP A 790 3.18 6.88 2.48
C ASP A 790 3.70 8.31 2.59
N ILE A 791 3.04 9.28 1.93
CA ILE A 791 3.36 10.70 2.07
C ILE A 791 2.91 11.23 3.45
N GLN A 792 1.79 10.75 3.99
CA GLN A 792 1.31 11.16 5.31
C GLN A 792 2.06 10.48 6.47
N LYS A 793 2.56 9.25 6.28
CA LYS A 793 3.52 8.61 7.20
C LYS A 793 4.83 9.39 7.30
N LEU A 794 5.35 9.90 6.18
CA LEU A 794 6.56 10.73 6.14
C LEU A 794 6.40 12.02 6.94
N VAL A 795 5.23 12.68 6.85
CA VAL A 795 4.93 13.90 7.63
C VAL A 795 4.77 13.60 9.12
N LEU A 796 4.24 12.43 9.50
CA LEU A 796 4.08 12.03 10.90
C LEU A 796 5.42 11.61 11.54
N LEU A 797 6.27 10.87 10.83
CA LEU A 797 7.62 10.46 11.26
C LEU A 797 8.53 11.67 11.55
N LEU A 798 8.40 12.73 10.74
CA LEU A 798 9.15 13.98 10.95
C LEU A 798 8.64 14.82 12.12
N SER A 799 7.42 14.56 12.61
CA SER A 799 6.81 15.26 13.76
C SER A 799 7.04 14.56 15.11
N GLN A 800 7.44 13.29 15.12
CA GLN A 800 7.59 12.47 16.33
C GLN A 800 9.01 12.47 16.92
N HIS A 801 10.02 12.91 16.17
CA HIS A 801 11.38 13.13 16.69
C HIS A 801 11.57 14.61 17.01
N GLY A 802 11.17 15.01 18.22
CA GLY A 802 11.16 16.40 18.69
C GLY A 802 12.54 17.06 18.83
N ASN A 803 13.19 17.39 17.71
CA ASN A 803 14.38 18.24 17.71
C ASN A 803 14.68 18.86 16.33
N ILE A 804 13.78 19.71 15.79
CA ILE A 804 14.13 20.67 14.72
C ILE A 804 13.30 21.96 14.90
N SER A 805 13.94 23.06 15.31
CA SER A 805 13.40 24.42 15.16
C SER A 805 14.00 25.05 13.91
N GLY A 806 13.21 25.15 12.83
CA GLY A 806 13.59 25.77 11.56
C GLY A 806 12.36 26.01 10.68
N ASP A 807 12.36 27.11 9.93
CA ASP A 807 11.25 27.62 9.13
C ASP A 807 10.89 26.67 7.97
N TYR A 808 9.69 26.11 7.99
CA TYR A 808 9.18 25.15 7.00
C TYR A 808 8.88 25.77 5.62
N SER A 809 9.02 27.09 5.46
CA SER A 809 8.79 27.78 4.20
C SER A 809 9.86 27.52 3.12
N GLU A 810 11.12 27.23 3.51
CA GLU A 810 12.22 26.98 2.56
C GLU A 810 12.20 25.58 1.92
N ILE A 811 11.64 24.58 2.61
CA ILE A 811 11.53 23.20 2.10
C ILE A 811 10.36 23.08 1.12
N MET A 812 9.25 23.78 1.37
CA MET A 812 8.12 23.86 0.44
C MET A 812 8.42 24.71 -0.81
N ALA A 813 9.32 25.68 -0.72
CA ALA A 813 9.77 26.46 -1.88
C ALA A 813 10.65 25.63 -2.84
N ASN A 814 11.52 24.75 -2.31
CA ASN A 814 12.47 23.98 -3.13
C ASN A 814 11.88 22.73 -3.84
N ILE A 815 10.67 22.32 -3.48
CA ILE A 815 9.94 21.24 -4.20
C ILE A 815 9.12 21.81 -5.38
N ASN A 816 8.76 23.09 -5.34
CA ASN A 816 7.93 23.73 -6.37
C ASN A 816 8.71 24.42 -7.51
N ASP A 817 10.04 24.54 -7.43
CA ASP A 817 10.82 25.38 -8.38
C ASP A 817 11.88 24.64 -9.21
N LYS A 818 11.55 23.43 -9.71
CA LYS A 818 12.30 22.78 -10.82
C LYS A 818 11.40 22.33 -11.97
N SER A 819 10.46 23.20 -12.35
CA SER A 819 9.67 23.03 -13.57
C SER A 819 9.68 24.27 -14.47
N GLN A 820 10.82 24.95 -14.64
CA GLN A 820 11.04 25.82 -15.81
C GLN A 820 12.46 25.71 -16.38
N ASN A 821 12.50 25.59 -17.71
CA ASN A 821 13.69 25.49 -18.54
C ASN A 821 14.66 26.67 -18.32
N ILE A 822 15.94 26.38 -18.02
CA ILE A 822 17.04 27.32 -18.30
C ILE A 822 18.16 26.57 -19.03
N ASN A 823 18.53 27.14 -20.18
CA ASN A 823 19.66 26.77 -21.03
C ASN A 823 20.97 26.84 -20.26
N ILE A 824 21.80 25.81 -20.39
CA ILE A 824 23.19 25.83 -19.92
C ILE A 824 24.02 26.55 -20.99
N SER A 825 24.47 27.76 -20.66
CA SER A 825 25.69 28.35 -21.22
C SER A 825 26.61 28.74 -20.06
N ASP A 826 27.84 28.23 -20.15
CA ASP A 826 29.08 28.51 -19.43
C ASP A 826 29.10 29.46 -18.20
N ASN A 827 29.79 28.96 -17.17
CA ASN A 827 30.45 29.66 -16.04
C ASN A 827 29.59 30.36 -14.98
N ALA A 828 29.55 29.77 -13.77
CA ALA A 828 29.88 30.46 -12.51
C ALA A 828 29.84 29.49 -11.30
N THR A 829 30.93 29.48 -10.55
CA THR A 829 31.13 28.88 -9.22
C THR A 829 30.34 29.60 -8.12
N VAL A 830 29.77 28.86 -7.15
CA VAL A 830 29.29 29.40 -5.87
C VAL A 830 29.77 28.52 -4.71
N THR A 831 30.45 29.16 -3.77
CA THR A 831 31.06 28.64 -2.53
C THR A 831 30.03 28.44 -1.42
N ASN A 832 30.14 27.34 -0.67
CA ASN A 832 29.36 27.04 0.53
C ASN A 832 29.99 27.66 1.80
N SER A 833 29.17 28.26 2.65
CA SER A 833 29.50 28.55 4.05
C SER A 833 28.31 28.23 4.94
N PHE A 834 28.42 27.23 5.80
CA PHE A 834 27.74 27.17 7.10
C PHE A 834 28.51 26.21 8.01
N ALA A 835 29.14 26.78 9.04
CA ALA A 835 29.77 26.06 10.15
C ALA A 835 28.96 26.38 11.42
N GLY A 836 28.57 25.35 12.16
CA GLY A 836 27.93 25.45 13.47
C GLY A 836 28.08 24.11 14.21
N ALA A 837 28.75 24.16 15.36
CA ALA A 837 29.28 23.01 16.11
C ALA A 837 28.19 22.14 16.77
N PHE A 838 28.38 20.82 16.75
CA PHE A 838 27.63 19.84 17.54
C PHE A 838 28.50 19.28 18.67
N ASN A 839 27.90 19.15 19.87
CA ASN A 839 28.53 18.68 21.09
C ASN A 839 28.31 17.16 21.25
N LEU A 840 29.37 16.43 21.61
CA LEU A 840 29.42 14.96 21.69
C LEU A 840 28.87 14.44 23.04
N GLY A 841 27.96 13.46 22.97
CA GLY A 841 27.58 12.60 24.10
C GLY A 841 28.26 11.23 23.96
N GLU A 842 29.08 10.91 24.96
CA GLU A 842 29.86 9.70 25.28
C GLU A 842 29.73 8.44 24.39
N ILE A 843 30.80 8.16 23.63
CA ILE A 843 31.12 6.84 23.05
C ILE A 843 32.19 6.21 23.95
N SER A 844 31.95 5.02 24.49
CA SER A 844 32.98 4.22 25.15
C SER A 844 33.68 3.27 24.18
N GLY A 845 35.02 3.33 24.13
CA GLY A 845 35.87 2.17 23.84
C GLY A 845 36.21 1.83 22.38
N THR A 846 37.52 1.72 22.13
CA THR A 846 38.23 1.17 20.96
C THR A 846 38.02 1.87 19.60
N VAL A 847 36.80 2.03 19.10
CA VAL A 847 36.53 2.57 17.75
C VAL A 847 36.91 4.07 17.65
N ALA A 848 36.59 4.86 18.68
CA ALA A 848 36.94 6.28 18.72
C ALA A 848 38.47 6.52 18.76
N ASN A 849 39.24 5.60 19.34
CA ASN A 849 40.70 5.72 19.38
C ASN A 849 41.35 5.32 18.04
N THR A 850 40.76 4.37 17.31
CA THR A 850 41.24 3.98 15.98
C THR A 850 40.91 5.05 14.92
N ILE A 851 39.73 5.67 15.00
CA ILE A 851 39.31 6.74 14.07
C ILE A 851 40.13 8.02 14.27
N ASN A 852 40.49 8.36 15.51
CA ASN A 852 41.30 9.55 15.82
C ASN A 852 42.80 9.39 15.52
N GLN A 853 43.25 8.20 15.08
CA GLN A 853 44.64 7.93 14.68
C GLN A 853 44.81 7.81 13.16
N LEU A 854 43.75 8.02 12.37
CA LEU A 854 43.86 8.00 10.92
C LEU A 854 44.64 9.24 10.42
N PRO A 855 45.69 9.08 9.59
CA PRO A 855 46.43 10.20 9.05
C PRO A 855 45.56 11.04 8.10
N SER A 856 45.85 12.33 7.98
CA SER A 856 45.16 13.22 7.03
C SER A 856 45.38 12.74 5.59
N PHE A 857 44.30 12.45 4.87
CA PHE A 857 44.32 11.96 3.49
C PHE A 857 44.27 13.12 2.47
N GLU A 858 44.96 12.95 1.35
CA GLU A 858 44.85 13.83 0.17
C GLU A 858 43.61 13.48 -0.69
N PRO A 859 43.07 14.44 -1.47
CA PRO A 859 41.73 14.38 -2.08
C PRO A 859 41.49 13.34 -3.19
N GLU A 860 42.47 12.50 -3.54
CA GLU A 860 42.26 11.30 -4.36
C GLU A 860 43.12 10.14 -3.80
N PRO A 861 42.54 9.13 -3.11
CA PRO A 861 43.34 8.09 -2.49
C PRO A 861 43.87 7.10 -3.53
N ASP A 862 45.16 6.80 -3.46
CA ASP A 862 45.80 5.84 -4.36
C ASP A 862 45.42 4.38 -4.01
N LYS A 863 45.77 3.45 -4.92
CA LYS A 863 45.55 1.99 -4.76
C LYS A 863 46.20 1.42 -3.49
N LYS A 864 47.17 2.10 -2.88
CA LYS A 864 47.87 1.68 -1.66
C LYS A 864 47.07 2.07 -0.42
N GLN A 865 46.53 3.29 -0.37
CA GLN A 865 45.68 3.77 0.72
C GLN A 865 44.35 3.01 0.83
N LEU A 866 43.73 2.66 -0.30
CA LEU A 866 42.52 1.83 -0.33
C LEU A 866 42.74 0.40 0.19
N LYS A 867 43.92 -0.18 -0.07
CA LYS A 867 44.29 -1.51 0.48
C LYS A 867 44.51 -1.47 1.99
N GLU A 868 45.06 -0.37 2.49
CA GLU A 868 45.29 -0.17 3.91
C GLU A 868 43.97 0.00 4.68
N LEU A 869 43.00 0.72 4.10
CA LEU A 869 41.64 0.84 4.65
C LEU A 869 40.90 -0.52 4.70
N LEU A 870 41.00 -1.33 3.65
CA LEU A 870 40.39 -2.67 3.61
C LEU A 870 41.00 -3.62 4.64
N SER A 871 42.31 -3.54 4.87
CA SER A 871 43.01 -4.31 5.92
C SER A 871 42.53 -3.91 7.33
N GLN A 872 42.32 -2.61 7.57
CA GLN A 872 41.79 -2.11 8.84
C GLN A 872 40.34 -2.53 9.07
N LEU A 873 39.50 -2.51 8.03
CA LEU A 873 38.13 -3.03 8.05
C LEU A 873 38.08 -4.54 8.31
N GLN A 874 38.95 -5.32 7.66
CA GLN A 874 39.06 -6.76 7.89
C GLN A 874 39.41 -7.06 9.35
N SER A 875 40.35 -6.30 9.91
CA SER A 875 40.77 -6.42 11.31
C SER A 875 39.65 -6.02 12.29
N ALA A 876 38.84 -5.02 11.95
CA ALA A 876 37.69 -4.60 12.75
C ALA A 876 36.57 -5.65 12.76
N VAL A 877 36.27 -6.28 11.61
CA VAL A 877 35.27 -7.35 11.50
C VAL A 877 35.68 -8.59 12.31
N LEU A 878 36.97 -8.93 12.33
CA LEU A 878 37.50 -10.04 13.14
C LEU A 878 37.43 -9.78 14.66
N ALA A 879 37.45 -8.51 15.07
CA ALA A 879 37.43 -8.11 16.48
C ALA A 879 36.02 -7.89 17.06
N GLU A 880 34.98 -7.82 16.22
CA GLU A 880 33.57 -7.68 16.63
C GLU A 880 32.95 -9.02 17.06
N ASP A 881 31.96 -8.98 17.97
CA ASP A 881 31.30 -10.18 18.52
C ASP A 881 30.10 -10.60 17.64
N LEU A 882 30.39 -10.87 16.37
CA LEU A 882 29.44 -11.37 15.35
C LEU A 882 29.45 -12.91 15.29
N ASP A 883 28.36 -13.51 14.81
CA ASP A 883 28.33 -14.95 14.54
C ASP A 883 29.26 -15.32 13.36
N ASP A 884 29.68 -16.59 13.33
CA ASP A 884 30.72 -17.05 12.41
C ASP A 884 30.31 -16.96 10.93
N GLU A 885 29.01 -16.97 10.63
CA GLU A 885 28.47 -16.92 9.27
C GLU A 885 28.44 -15.48 8.74
N ASP A 886 28.01 -14.51 9.56
CA ASP A 886 28.06 -13.07 9.27
C ASP A 886 29.51 -12.56 9.17
N LYS A 887 30.42 -13.07 10.01
CA LYS A 887 31.87 -12.79 9.89
C LYS A 887 32.41 -13.30 8.58
N ALA A 888 32.07 -14.54 8.20
CA ALA A 888 32.55 -15.14 6.96
C ALA A 888 32.05 -14.36 5.73
N GLU A 889 30.77 -13.97 5.70
CA GLU A 889 30.20 -13.20 4.59
C GLU A 889 30.83 -11.80 4.49
N ALA A 890 31.03 -11.10 5.61
CA ALA A 890 31.69 -9.79 5.61
C ALA A 890 33.15 -9.87 5.15
N LEU A 891 33.90 -10.88 5.59
CA LEU A 891 35.29 -11.10 5.18
C LEU A 891 35.40 -11.47 3.70
N GLU A 892 34.50 -12.32 3.19
CA GLU A 892 34.44 -12.71 1.77
C GLU A 892 34.19 -11.49 0.86
N GLN A 893 33.31 -10.57 1.29
CA GLN A 893 33.02 -9.35 0.54
C GLN A 893 34.20 -8.35 0.57
N ILE A 894 34.89 -8.20 1.71
CA ILE A 894 36.11 -7.38 1.81
C ILE A 894 37.20 -7.93 0.89
N GLU A 895 37.37 -9.25 0.85
CA GLU A 895 38.37 -9.93 0.02
C GLU A 895 38.03 -9.86 -1.48
N ALA A 896 36.74 -9.95 -1.84
CA ALA A 896 36.25 -9.73 -3.20
C ALA A 896 36.54 -8.29 -3.70
N ILE A 897 36.48 -7.30 -2.80
CA ILE A 897 36.83 -5.91 -3.12
C ILE A 897 38.35 -5.75 -3.26
N ALA A 898 39.14 -6.35 -2.36
CA ALA A 898 40.60 -6.32 -2.40
C ALA A 898 41.17 -6.96 -3.69
N SER A 899 40.58 -8.07 -4.14
CA SER A 899 40.95 -8.74 -5.39
C SER A 899 40.55 -7.94 -6.65
N GLY A 900 39.47 -7.16 -6.59
CA GLY A 900 39.09 -6.23 -7.65
C GLY A 900 40.07 -5.06 -7.80
N LEU A 901 40.70 -4.63 -6.70
CA LEU A 901 41.69 -3.55 -6.71
C LEU A 901 43.04 -4.00 -7.26
N THR A 902 43.50 -5.23 -7.02
CA THR A 902 44.77 -5.74 -7.55
C THR A 902 44.80 -5.80 -9.08
N ASN A 903 43.66 -6.10 -9.73
CA ASN A 903 43.55 -6.38 -11.17
C ASN A 903 43.17 -5.16 -12.05
N SER A 904 43.01 -3.96 -11.48
CA SER A 904 42.57 -2.75 -12.19
C SER A 904 43.74 -1.79 -12.52
N GLU A 905 43.76 -1.25 -13.75
CA GLU A 905 44.52 -0.04 -14.14
C GLU A 905 43.79 1.25 -13.68
N ASP A 906 44.52 2.36 -13.55
CA ASP A 906 44.09 3.59 -12.83
C ASP A 906 42.72 4.15 -13.24
N GLY A 907 42.35 4.09 -14.52
CA GLY A 907 41.04 4.55 -14.99
C GLY A 907 39.84 3.70 -14.53
N ALA A 908 40.07 2.43 -14.17
CA ALA A 908 39.04 1.50 -13.70
C ALA A 908 38.88 1.49 -12.17
N VAL A 909 39.81 2.11 -11.43
CA VAL A 909 39.73 2.25 -9.96
C VAL A 909 38.47 3.02 -9.54
N LYS A 910 38.06 4.07 -10.28
CA LYS A 910 36.80 4.81 -10.04
C LYS A 910 35.54 3.93 -10.12
N LYS A 911 35.51 2.93 -11.02
CA LYS A 911 34.38 1.99 -11.15
C LYS A 911 34.41 0.92 -10.05
N VAL A 912 35.59 0.44 -9.69
CA VAL A 912 35.79 -0.53 -8.61
C VAL A 912 35.43 0.09 -7.26
N VAL A 913 35.85 1.33 -6.99
CA VAL A 913 35.50 2.09 -5.78
C VAL A 913 33.99 2.33 -5.69
N LYS A 914 33.32 2.69 -6.79
CA LYS A 914 31.87 2.90 -6.81
C LYS A 914 31.07 1.59 -6.62
N LYS A 915 31.61 0.46 -7.10
CA LYS A 915 31.04 -0.88 -6.90
C LYS A 915 31.28 -1.38 -5.48
N ALA A 916 32.48 -1.16 -4.93
CA ALA A 916 32.85 -1.44 -3.54
C ALA A 916 32.00 -0.63 -2.56
N MET A 917 31.77 0.66 -2.84
CA MET A 917 30.84 1.52 -2.08
C MET A 917 29.42 0.97 -2.04
N LYS A 918 28.91 0.49 -3.18
CA LYS A 918 27.54 -0.04 -3.27
C LYS A 918 27.39 -1.39 -2.56
N ILE A 919 28.45 -2.19 -2.55
CA ILE A 919 28.50 -3.48 -1.84
C ILE A 919 28.62 -3.22 -0.34
N LEU A 920 29.59 -2.43 0.13
CA LEU A 920 29.78 -2.09 1.55
C LEU A 920 28.54 -1.43 2.18
N MET A 921 27.85 -0.53 1.45
CA MET A 921 26.57 0.03 1.91
C MET A 921 25.44 -1.01 1.94
N GLY A 922 25.49 -2.01 1.07
CA GLY A 922 24.57 -3.14 1.04
C GLY A 922 24.81 -4.13 2.18
N THR A 923 26.07 -4.45 2.48
CA THR A 923 26.48 -5.31 3.61
C THR A 923 26.14 -4.66 4.95
N ALA A 924 26.39 -3.35 5.08
CA ALA A 924 26.01 -2.56 6.25
C ALA A 924 24.48 -2.50 6.47
N ALA A 925 23.69 -2.59 5.40
CA ALA A 925 22.23 -2.63 5.47
C ALA A 925 21.67 -4.05 5.72
N ALA A 926 22.48 -5.10 5.52
CA ALA A 926 22.08 -6.49 5.68
C ALA A 926 22.36 -7.04 7.10
N LEU A 927 23.33 -6.47 7.82
CA LEU A 927 23.70 -6.89 9.18
C LEU A 927 22.85 -6.15 10.25
N SER A 928 22.37 -6.89 11.25
CA SER A 928 21.50 -6.41 12.34
C SER A 928 22.10 -5.22 13.11
N PRO A 929 21.31 -4.21 13.53
CA PRO A 929 21.82 -2.98 14.12
C PRO A 929 22.23 -3.19 15.59
N THR A 930 23.47 -3.57 15.84
CA THR A 930 24.10 -3.30 17.14
C THR A 930 24.55 -1.84 17.21
N ALA A 931 24.49 -1.24 18.40
CA ALA A 931 24.75 0.19 18.62
C ALA A 931 26.14 0.67 18.15
N ASN A 932 27.12 -0.23 18.05
CA ASN A 932 28.48 0.08 17.59
C ASN A 932 28.58 0.17 16.05
N MET A 933 27.87 -0.68 15.30
CA MET A 933 27.87 -0.65 13.83
C MET A 933 27.08 0.53 13.24
N VAL A 934 26.03 0.99 13.93
CA VAL A 934 25.30 2.22 13.55
C VAL A 934 26.19 3.46 13.66
N THR A 935 27.12 3.46 14.61
CA THR A 935 28.09 4.56 14.79
C THR A 935 29.11 4.57 13.65
N ILE A 936 29.66 3.41 13.28
CA ILE A 936 30.54 3.26 12.10
C ILE A 936 29.80 3.68 10.81
N CYS A 937 28.54 3.27 10.63
CA CYS A 937 27.74 3.61 9.45
C CYS A 937 27.30 5.08 9.39
N LYS A 938 27.12 5.74 10.55
CA LYS A 938 26.81 7.18 10.64
C LYS A 938 28.02 8.06 10.34
N ASP A 939 29.22 7.61 10.73
CA ASP A 939 30.45 8.39 10.58
C ASP A 939 31.15 8.12 9.24
N LEU A 940 30.90 6.96 8.59
CA LEU A 940 31.47 6.60 7.28
C LEU A 940 31.25 7.68 6.20
N PRO A 941 30.04 8.26 6.03
CA PRO A 941 29.82 9.33 5.06
C PRO A 941 30.63 10.59 5.37
N GLY A 942 30.83 10.92 6.65
CA GLY A 942 31.63 12.06 7.11
C GLY A 942 33.15 11.84 6.97
N LEU A 943 33.60 10.60 7.14
CA LEU A 943 34.98 10.18 6.88
C LEU A 943 35.28 10.21 5.37
N ILE A 944 34.34 9.73 4.56
CA ILE A 944 34.42 9.68 3.09
C ILE A 944 34.35 11.09 2.48
N SER A 945 33.53 12.00 3.05
CA SER A 945 33.48 13.41 2.68
C SER A 945 34.74 14.21 3.06
N LYS A 946 35.62 13.65 3.90
CA LYS A 946 36.94 14.24 4.20
C LYS A 946 38.05 13.69 3.30
N ILE A 947 37.81 12.55 2.62
CA ILE A 947 38.77 11.86 1.75
C ILE A 947 38.57 12.24 0.26
N PHE A 948 37.37 12.66 -0.12
CA PHE A 948 36.99 13.19 -1.45
C PHE A 948 36.48 14.62 -1.32
#